data_AF-A0A814ZFP1-F1
#
_entry.id   AF-A0A814ZFP1-F1
#
_cell.length_a   1.000
_cell.length_b   1.000
_cell.length_c   1.000
_cell.angle_alpha   90.00
_cell.angle_beta   90.00
_cell.angle_gamma   90.00
#
_symmetry.space_group_name_H-M   'P 1'
#
loop_
_entity.id
_entity.type
_entity.pdbx_description
1 polymer ?
#
loop_
_entity_poly.entity_id
_entity_poly.type
_entity_poly.pdbx_seq_one_letter_code
_entity_poly.pdbx_strand_id
1 'polypeptide(L)'
;MKDILLTIDFEDRHIKEFIAYCRERFGGNTNELKSVDKLEKEYREHTPIWWYSYECFLYRMLNEALYTMEVDSVIKLGFFIRDLHEHIVQLHSKQYGEHQQVEVFTFYRGQRLPLRTFDQLMKTKGGLVSFNRFLSTSKNREVSLNFAHHGMQTSDDVGILFVITIDPSIRSIPFANISDVSSHPEEDEILFSVNSTYYVEQIEQIDKNDRLWQVNLTFTNNNEKGVLLLGSTQNTQKVTLSHRKGLYRLSSLLAEISQFDKGQEVCDALLHHIYNESEKANIYYEIGSIKDEQEEYEQAIMFFEKSIEIFQKTRSSADYNFVTLYKNIGSVYNKMGQYSKELSFYRKVFELQENILPPNHSDLADSYATMGTVLKKLDEYEEALVYYHKALEILQNSFPLSHSDLAISYNNIGKTYEKMGNYSKTLPYYEKALEIKQKTLPSNYSDLAFSYDNVGRASEKLSDFSKALSNYEKAFEIQQKNLPPNHSYLATSYTRMAGILSKTREYSKAVLFYEKALKIFLNTLPSNHPNLAASYSNVGNMYFEMRDYSKALVYHQKALAIKQKILPSNHHRLIACHNSVGIVYIKIGEYSKALSCYEKAFEIQQKTLPPNHADMATSCSNIGETYLIMEDYSKALSYYQQALTNFQKNSSKNDSNLVPVYIQIGLAHEKITEFLEALSYYTSALEISQKTLPLDYKLLTILYWKMGGVYEKMGHPSKALDHYEKELEILRTTLPPNHSHLAASYASIGRILNISGDYSKALSYHEKALEISENILPSNHSNLATCYSNIGVVYFSKGEYSKAITFYKKAIEISQKILPSDDIDLTTCYINIASTYEKMGAYLEAVSYFEKAVEIQQKTSSPNNLLLATYYNNMGLLYDNMGQHIKAYSFYLIALDIRQKILPPDHFDLAGSYAGVGVVLNNMNMHEIALPFHENALKILESTVPPNHPHLLSSTYNNIGAMYYKMGNYSKALFYYEKDFAISKETLPPNHPDLAVSYSNIGNIYYEMDEYSKALSCHEKALEIKKKALPPNHPALSKSYRNLGLVYAATGYHSKALQFYEQALNIAQHSLPANHPDLNIYKQHINIARKNCN
;
A
#
# COMPACT_ATOMS: atom_id res chain seq x y z
N MET A 1 -53.44 -14.43 -5.26
CA MET A 1 -54.14 -14.65 -6.55
C MET A 1 -55.54 -15.24 -6.37
N LYS A 2 -55.71 -16.43 -5.79
CA LYS A 2 -57.02 -17.12 -5.72
C LYS A 2 -58.06 -16.36 -4.89
N ASP A 3 -57.68 -15.83 -3.73
CA ASP A 3 -58.56 -14.94 -2.94
C ASP A 3 -58.97 -13.67 -3.69
N ILE A 4 -58.14 -13.20 -4.63
CA ILE A 4 -58.46 -12.04 -5.47
C ILE A 4 -59.49 -12.45 -6.52
N LEU A 5 -59.34 -13.63 -7.14
CA LEU A 5 -60.31 -14.17 -8.11
C LEU A 5 -61.68 -14.42 -7.48
N LEU A 6 -61.75 -14.87 -6.22
CA LEU A 6 -63.02 -15.04 -5.50
C LEU A 6 -63.76 -13.71 -5.29
N THR A 7 -63.08 -12.57 -5.39
CA THR A 7 -63.67 -11.24 -5.25
C THR A 7 -64.03 -10.57 -6.59
N ILE A 8 -63.77 -11.24 -7.72
CA ILE A 8 -64.10 -10.74 -9.06
C ILE A 8 -65.47 -11.28 -9.48
N ASP A 9 -66.35 -10.38 -9.92
CA ASP A 9 -67.62 -10.76 -10.52
C ASP A 9 -67.41 -11.18 -11.98
N PHE A 10 -67.44 -12.48 -12.23
CA PHE A 10 -67.41 -13.03 -13.59
C PHE A 10 -68.80 -13.02 -14.23
N GLU A 11 -68.95 -12.20 -15.27
CA GLU A 11 -70.08 -12.17 -16.22
C GLU A 11 -69.98 -13.25 -17.32
N ASP A 12 -71.08 -13.51 -18.04
CA ASP A 12 -71.17 -14.52 -19.12
C ASP A 12 -70.14 -14.36 -20.25
N ARG A 13 -69.65 -13.14 -20.48
CA ARG A 13 -68.57 -12.90 -21.45
C ARG A 13 -67.29 -13.66 -21.09
N HIS A 14 -66.98 -13.82 -19.80
CA HIS A 14 -65.74 -14.47 -19.36
C HIS A 14 -65.78 -15.98 -19.62
N ILE A 15 -66.97 -16.60 -19.60
CA ILE A 15 -67.15 -18.00 -20.02
C ILE A 15 -66.88 -18.11 -21.52
N LYS A 16 -67.42 -17.20 -22.34
CA LYS A 16 -67.15 -17.19 -23.79
C LYS A 16 -65.68 -16.96 -24.11
N GLU A 17 -65.01 -16.08 -23.37
CA GLU A 17 -63.56 -15.88 -23.47
C GLU A 17 -62.78 -17.13 -23.09
N PHE A 18 -63.20 -17.84 -22.04
CA PHE A 18 -62.58 -19.11 -21.66
C PHE A 18 -62.79 -20.18 -22.74
N ILE A 19 -63.96 -20.28 -23.34
CA ILE A 19 -64.23 -21.20 -24.46
C ILE A 19 -63.34 -20.84 -25.67
N ALA A 20 -63.22 -19.56 -26.01
CA ALA A 20 -62.34 -19.10 -27.09
C ALA A 20 -60.87 -19.44 -26.80
N TYR A 21 -60.40 -19.17 -25.58
CA TYR A 21 -59.08 -19.54 -25.10
C TYR A 21 -58.81 -21.05 -25.23
N CYS A 22 -59.78 -21.89 -24.85
CA CYS A 22 -59.66 -23.33 -25.00
C CYS A 22 -59.59 -23.76 -26.47
N ARG A 23 -60.39 -23.15 -27.35
CA ARG A 23 -60.34 -23.45 -28.79
C ARG A 23 -58.99 -23.12 -29.41
N GLU A 24 -58.38 -22.02 -28.99
CA GLU A 24 -57.04 -21.64 -29.44
C GLU A 24 -55.97 -22.60 -28.90
N ARG A 25 -55.95 -22.83 -27.57
CA ARG A 25 -54.97 -23.72 -26.92
C ARG A 25 -55.00 -25.15 -27.46
N PHE A 26 -56.18 -25.66 -27.83
CA PHE A 26 -56.39 -27.05 -28.24
C PHE A 26 -56.75 -27.23 -29.72
N GLY A 27 -56.47 -26.23 -30.59
CA GLY A 27 -56.87 -26.24 -32.00
C GLY A 27 -56.42 -27.46 -32.82
N GLY A 28 -55.47 -28.27 -32.33
CA GLY A 28 -55.03 -29.52 -32.94
C GLY A 28 -55.54 -30.82 -32.29
N ASN A 29 -56.32 -30.77 -31.20
CA ASN A 29 -56.76 -31.95 -30.45
C ASN A 29 -58.29 -32.13 -30.52
N THR A 30 -58.73 -33.00 -31.44
CA THR A 30 -60.16 -33.25 -31.70
C THR A 30 -60.93 -33.82 -30.51
N ASN A 31 -60.26 -34.49 -29.57
CA ASN A 31 -60.94 -35.06 -28.39
C ASN A 31 -61.20 -33.98 -27.33
N GLU A 32 -60.25 -33.06 -27.13
CA GLU A 32 -60.43 -31.94 -26.20
C GLU A 32 -61.42 -30.92 -26.76
N LEU A 33 -61.41 -30.64 -28.07
CA LEU A 33 -62.39 -29.74 -28.69
C LEU A 33 -63.84 -30.24 -28.55
N LYS A 34 -64.09 -31.55 -28.66
CA LYS A 34 -65.41 -32.13 -28.35
C LYS A 34 -65.85 -31.87 -26.91
N SER A 35 -64.90 -31.85 -25.97
CA SER A 35 -65.17 -31.56 -24.57
C SER A 35 -65.44 -30.07 -24.34
N VAL A 36 -64.76 -29.19 -25.10
CA VAL A 36 -65.01 -27.73 -25.10
C VAL A 36 -66.40 -27.41 -25.67
N ASP A 37 -66.81 -28.06 -26.77
CA ASP A 37 -68.15 -27.86 -27.35
C ASP A 37 -69.25 -28.36 -26.41
N LYS A 38 -69.02 -29.48 -25.71
CA LYS A 38 -69.92 -29.99 -24.68
C LYS A 38 -70.03 -29.01 -23.52
N LEU A 39 -68.89 -28.46 -23.07
CA LEU A 39 -68.86 -27.46 -22.01
C LEU A 39 -69.65 -26.20 -22.39
N GLU A 40 -69.44 -25.66 -23.60
CA GLU A 40 -70.16 -24.46 -24.07
C GLU A 40 -71.68 -24.66 -24.06
N LYS A 41 -72.15 -25.89 -24.36
CA LYS A 41 -73.58 -26.22 -24.41
C LYS A 41 -74.20 -26.51 -23.04
N GLU A 42 -73.52 -27.31 -22.21
CA GLU A 42 -74.12 -27.93 -21.03
C GLU A 42 -73.66 -27.29 -19.70
N TYR A 43 -72.68 -26.37 -19.70
CA TYR A 43 -72.08 -25.86 -18.45
C TYR A 43 -73.11 -25.36 -17.43
N ARG A 44 -74.13 -24.63 -17.88
CA ARG A 44 -75.18 -24.05 -17.02
C ARG A 44 -76.28 -25.05 -16.61
N GLU A 45 -76.34 -26.21 -17.26
CA GLU A 45 -77.34 -27.24 -16.95
C GLU A 45 -76.97 -28.07 -15.70
N HIS A 46 -75.70 -28.01 -15.30
CA HIS A 46 -75.16 -28.72 -14.14
C HIS A 46 -74.50 -27.76 -13.13
N THR A 47 -74.40 -28.20 -11.88
CA THR A 47 -73.75 -27.40 -10.82
C THR A 47 -72.22 -27.43 -10.95
N PRO A 48 -71.49 -26.45 -10.40
CA PRO A 48 -70.03 -26.42 -10.47
C PRO A 48 -69.33 -27.66 -9.88
N ILE A 49 -69.87 -28.24 -8.78
CA ILE A 49 -69.31 -29.45 -8.16
C ILE A 49 -69.49 -30.68 -9.05
N TRP A 50 -70.60 -30.73 -9.80
CA TRP A 50 -70.80 -31.78 -10.80
C TRP A 50 -69.71 -31.73 -11.87
N TRP A 51 -69.39 -30.55 -12.41
CA TRP A 51 -68.28 -30.39 -13.38
C TRP A 51 -66.90 -30.67 -12.79
N TYR A 52 -66.72 -30.43 -11.49
CA TYR A 52 -65.47 -30.77 -10.80
C TYR A 52 -65.31 -32.28 -10.62
N SER A 53 -66.37 -33.01 -10.26
CA SER A 53 -66.32 -34.48 -10.07
C SER A 53 -66.46 -35.25 -11.38
N TYR A 54 -67.01 -34.64 -12.43
CA TYR A 54 -67.11 -35.24 -13.74
C TYR A 54 -65.72 -35.37 -14.36
N GLU A 55 -65.36 -36.59 -14.78
CA GLU A 55 -64.06 -36.90 -15.41
C GLU A 55 -63.96 -36.22 -16.79
N CYS A 56 -63.70 -34.91 -16.75
CA CYS A 56 -63.81 -34.02 -17.88
C CYS A 56 -62.63 -33.07 -18.00
N PHE A 57 -62.67 -32.31 -19.08
CA PHE A 57 -61.70 -31.30 -19.44
C PHE A 57 -61.50 -30.21 -18.35
N LEU A 58 -62.59 -29.69 -17.76
CA LEU A 58 -62.52 -28.63 -16.74
C LEU A 58 -61.77 -29.05 -15.48
N TYR A 59 -62.08 -30.24 -14.95
CA TYR A 59 -61.41 -30.78 -13.77
C TYR A 59 -59.90 -30.92 -14.00
N ARG A 60 -59.49 -31.50 -15.13
CA ARG A 60 -58.07 -31.68 -15.46
C ARG A 60 -57.35 -30.34 -15.62
N MET A 61 -57.91 -29.43 -16.42
CA MET A 61 -57.34 -28.10 -16.61
C MET A 61 -57.22 -27.31 -15.32
N LEU A 62 -58.25 -27.34 -14.47
CA LEU A 62 -58.23 -26.65 -13.19
C LEU A 62 -57.12 -27.20 -12.28
N ASN A 63 -57.01 -28.51 -12.17
CA ASN A 63 -55.98 -29.13 -11.33
C ASN A 63 -54.56 -28.92 -11.86
N GLU A 64 -54.40 -28.87 -13.19
CA GLU A 64 -53.13 -28.54 -13.85
C GLU A 64 -52.77 -27.07 -13.59
N ALA A 65 -53.65 -26.14 -13.92
CA ALA A 65 -53.43 -24.70 -13.77
C ALA A 65 -53.12 -24.30 -12.32
N LEU A 66 -53.84 -24.86 -11.34
CA LEU A 66 -53.60 -24.60 -9.91
C LEU A 66 -52.30 -25.20 -9.40
N TYR A 67 -51.70 -26.16 -10.11
CA TYR A 67 -50.46 -26.84 -9.74
C TYR A 67 -49.23 -26.25 -10.39
N THR A 68 -49.31 -26.00 -11.69
CA THR A 68 -48.26 -25.31 -12.44
C THR A 68 -48.24 -23.82 -12.13
N MET A 69 -49.29 -23.29 -11.46
CA MET A 69 -49.51 -21.87 -11.24
C MET A 69 -49.44 -21.07 -12.56
N GLU A 70 -49.96 -21.68 -13.63
CA GLU A 70 -50.02 -21.06 -14.95
C GLU A 70 -51.03 -19.90 -14.90
N VAL A 71 -50.50 -18.68 -14.75
CA VAL A 71 -51.27 -17.46 -14.46
C VAL A 71 -52.43 -17.25 -15.43
N ASP A 72 -52.21 -17.51 -16.72
CA ASP A 72 -53.19 -17.31 -17.79
C ASP A 72 -54.41 -18.22 -17.63
N SER A 73 -54.16 -19.52 -17.46
CA SER A 73 -55.19 -20.52 -17.22
C SER A 73 -55.93 -20.26 -15.92
N VAL A 74 -55.23 -19.87 -14.85
CA VAL A 74 -55.86 -19.59 -13.55
C VAL A 74 -56.77 -18.36 -13.61
N ILE A 75 -56.39 -17.30 -14.34
CA ILE A 75 -57.25 -16.12 -14.55
C ILE A 75 -58.48 -16.51 -15.38
N LYS A 76 -58.28 -17.22 -16.50
CA LYS A 76 -59.37 -17.61 -17.40
C LYS A 76 -60.33 -18.62 -16.77
N LEU A 77 -59.85 -19.48 -15.86
CA LEU A 77 -60.67 -20.38 -15.03
C LEU A 77 -61.24 -19.71 -13.77
N GLY A 78 -60.98 -18.42 -13.55
CA GLY A 78 -61.39 -17.70 -12.34
C GLY A 78 -62.89 -17.77 -12.07
N PHE A 79 -63.72 -17.72 -13.13
CA PHE A 79 -65.18 -17.86 -13.00
C PHE A 79 -65.56 -19.21 -12.40
N PHE A 80 -64.95 -20.29 -12.88
CA PHE A 80 -65.24 -21.64 -12.42
C PHE A 80 -64.73 -21.86 -10.99
N ILE A 81 -63.56 -21.31 -10.65
CA ILE A 81 -63.01 -21.36 -9.27
C ILE A 81 -63.96 -20.67 -8.29
N ARG A 82 -64.46 -19.48 -8.64
CA ARG A 82 -65.42 -18.73 -7.82
C ARG A 82 -66.75 -19.48 -7.70
N ASP A 83 -67.35 -19.88 -8.82
CA ASP A 83 -68.64 -20.58 -8.84
C ASP A 83 -68.56 -21.88 -8.03
N LEU A 84 -67.45 -22.63 -8.14
CA LEU A 84 -67.19 -23.83 -7.35
C LEU A 84 -67.03 -23.53 -5.85
N HIS A 85 -66.28 -22.50 -5.50
CA HIS A 85 -66.15 -22.05 -4.11
C HIS A 85 -67.50 -21.65 -3.50
N GLU A 86 -68.28 -20.81 -4.19
CA GLU A 86 -69.60 -20.36 -3.73
C GLU A 86 -70.55 -21.54 -3.54
N HIS A 87 -70.54 -22.50 -4.46
CA HIS A 87 -71.37 -23.69 -4.34
C HIS A 87 -70.97 -24.57 -3.14
N ILE A 88 -69.67 -24.71 -2.85
CA ILE A 88 -69.18 -25.39 -1.64
C ILE A 88 -69.63 -24.63 -0.37
N VAL A 89 -69.54 -23.29 -0.35
CA VAL A 89 -69.99 -22.46 0.78
C VAL A 89 -71.49 -22.63 1.03
N GLN A 90 -72.30 -22.61 -0.03
CA GLN A 90 -73.75 -22.80 0.05
C GLN A 90 -74.10 -24.20 0.60
N LEU A 91 -73.43 -25.24 0.10
CA LEU A 91 -73.63 -26.61 0.58
C LEU A 91 -73.15 -26.82 2.01
N HIS A 92 -71.98 -26.28 2.38
CA HIS A 92 -71.52 -26.26 3.78
C HIS A 92 -72.62 -25.69 4.67
N SER A 93 -73.08 -24.48 4.36
CA SER A 93 -74.09 -23.77 5.17
C SER A 93 -75.39 -24.57 5.31
N LYS A 94 -75.75 -25.35 4.29
CA LYS A 94 -76.93 -26.22 4.28
C LYS A 94 -76.74 -27.51 5.09
N GLN A 95 -75.54 -28.09 5.04
CA GLN A 95 -75.20 -29.38 5.69
C GLN A 95 -74.76 -29.24 7.15
N TYR A 96 -74.25 -28.08 7.55
CA TYR A 96 -73.61 -27.85 8.85
C TYR A 96 -74.02 -26.50 9.49
N GLY A 97 -75.22 -25.99 9.16
CA GLY A 97 -75.75 -24.70 9.64
C GLY A 97 -76.15 -24.65 11.12
N GLU A 98 -76.67 -23.49 11.57
CA GLU A 98 -76.71 -23.07 12.99
C GLU A 98 -77.46 -23.94 14.01
N HIS A 99 -78.14 -25.02 13.60
CA HIS A 99 -79.02 -25.82 14.48
C HIS A 99 -78.72 -27.34 14.49
N GLN A 100 -77.55 -27.77 14.00
CA GLN A 100 -77.13 -29.17 14.06
C GLN A 100 -75.89 -29.33 14.95
N GLN A 101 -76.02 -30.09 16.05
CA GLN A 101 -74.86 -30.64 16.75
C GLN A 101 -74.25 -31.72 15.86
N VAL A 102 -73.12 -31.42 15.23
CA VAL A 102 -72.39 -32.38 14.40
C VAL A 102 -71.10 -32.75 15.12
N GLU A 103 -70.90 -34.05 15.36
CA GLU A 103 -69.70 -34.57 16.00
C GLU A 103 -68.46 -34.37 15.12
N VAL A 104 -67.29 -34.24 15.75
CA VAL A 104 -65.98 -34.20 15.07
C VAL A 104 -65.78 -35.50 14.31
N PHE A 105 -65.32 -35.42 13.06
CA PHE A 105 -65.13 -36.58 12.20
C PHE A 105 -63.79 -36.55 11.47
N THR A 106 -63.34 -37.70 10.98
CA THR A 106 -62.03 -37.86 10.32
C THR A 106 -62.17 -38.32 8.88
N PHE A 107 -61.40 -37.70 8.00
CA PHE A 107 -61.28 -38.05 6.59
C PHE A 107 -59.83 -38.31 6.22
N TYR A 108 -59.64 -38.99 5.09
CA TYR A 108 -58.34 -39.43 4.62
C TYR A 108 -58.05 -38.87 3.23
N ARG A 109 -56.78 -38.58 2.97
CA ARG A 109 -56.28 -38.22 1.64
C ARG A 109 -54.93 -38.90 1.41
N GLY A 110 -54.86 -39.73 0.38
CA GLY A 110 -53.58 -40.25 -0.11
C GLY A 110 -53.04 -39.43 -1.26
N GLN A 111 -51.76 -39.08 -1.22
CA GLN A 111 -51.06 -38.48 -2.36
C GLN A 111 -49.56 -38.76 -2.34
N ARG A 112 -48.91 -38.57 -3.48
CA ARG A 112 -47.46 -38.63 -3.62
C ARG A 112 -46.87 -37.22 -3.56
N LEU A 113 -45.72 -37.06 -2.90
CA LEU A 113 -44.97 -35.82 -2.84
C LEU A 113 -43.53 -36.04 -3.32
N PRO A 114 -42.97 -35.15 -4.16
CA PRO A 114 -41.55 -35.19 -4.48
C PRO A 114 -40.69 -35.04 -3.22
N LEU A 115 -39.53 -35.70 -3.17
CA LEU A 115 -38.65 -35.73 -2.00
C LEU A 115 -38.33 -34.33 -1.43
N ARG A 116 -38.07 -33.35 -2.30
CA ARG A 116 -37.79 -31.96 -1.89
C ARG A 116 -38.97 -31.30 -1.17
N THR A 117 -40.20 -31.57 -1.60
CA THR A 117 -41.42 -31.05 -0.97
C THR A 117 -41.71 -31.79 0.33
N PHE A 118 -41.42 -33.09 0.37
CA PHE A 118 -41.49 -33.88 1.59
C PHE A 118 -40.51 -33.38 2.66
N ASP A 119 -39.26 -33.06 2.30
CA ASP A 119 -38.26 -32.49 3.22
C ASP A 119 -38.72 -31.14 3.82
N GLN A 120 -39.45 -30.34 3.04
CA GLN A 120 -40.07 -29.12 3.55
C GLN A 120 -41.20 -29.44 4.52
N LEU A 121 -42.09 -30.38 4.18
CA LEU A 121 -43.16 -30.83 5.06
C LEU A 121 -42.63 -31.36 6.40
N MET A 122 -41.55 -32.14 6.41
CA MET A 122 -40.93 -32.65 7.63
C MET A 122 -40.46 -31.55 8.60
N LYS A 123 -40.07 -30.38 8.07
CA LYS A 123 -39.68 -29.21 8.87
C LYS A 123 -40.87 -28.43 9.43
N THR A 124 -42.09 -28.74 9.00
CA THR A 124 -43.33 -28.04 9.41
C THR A 124 -44.05 -28.70 10.59
N LYS A 125 -43.45 -29.70 11.26
CA LYS A 125 -44.03 -30.31 12.47
C LYS A 125 -44.26 -29.24 13.55
N GLY A 126 -45.51 -29.09 14.01
CA GLY A 126 -45.91 -28.00 14.91
C GLY A 126 -46.17 -26.65 14.23
N GLY A 127 -46.21 -26.63 12.89
CA GLY A 127 -46.53 -25.49 12.06
C GLY A 127 -47.83 -25.66 11.27
N LEU A 128 -48.02 -24.84 10.25
CA LEU A 128 -49.21 -24.83 9.38
C LEU A 128 -48.88 -25.35 7.99
N VAL A 129 -49.82 -26.07 7.38
CA VAL A 129 -49.79 -26.47 5.97
C VAL A 129 -51.06 -25.99 5.28
N SER A 130 -50.94 -25.47 4.07
CA SER A 130 -52.09 -25.04 3.25
C SER A 130 -52.09 -25.80 1.93
N PHE A 131 -53.28 -26.18 1.46
CA PHE A 131 -53.44 -26.85 0.18
C PHE A 131 -53.86 -25.84 -0.89
N ASN A 132 -53.05 -25.79 -1.96
CA ASN A 132 -53.26 -24.88 -3.09
C ASN A 132 -54.37 -25.36 -4.07
N ARG A 133 -54.92 -26.57 -3.88
CA ARG A 133 -56.00 -27.14 -4.71
C ARG A 133 -57.25 -27.34 -3.86
N PHE A 134 -58.40 -27.48 -4.50
CA PHE A 134 -59.57 -28.06 -3.84
C PHE A 134 -59.20 -29.45 -3.34
N LEU A 135 -59.36 -29.67 -2.05
CA LEU A 135 -58.95 -30.93 -1.42
C LEU A 135 -60.14 -31.89 -1.46
N SER A 136 -60.04 -32.92 -2.28
CA SER A 136 -60.96 -34.06 -2.27
C SER A 136 -60.44 -35.11 -1.28
N THR A 137 -61.30 -35.61 -0.41
CA THR A 137 -60.96 -36.55 0.66
C THR A 137 -61.97 -37.68 0.71
N SER A 138 -61.61 -38.83 1.29
CA SER A 138 -62.50 -39.98 1.44
C SER A 138 -62.72 -40.35 2.91
N LYS A 139 -63.91 -40.82 3.27
CA LYS A 139 -64.14 -41.46 4.59
C LYS A 139 -63.40 -42.79 4.72
N ASN A 140 -63.08 -43.44 3.61
CA ASN A 140 -62.45 -44.74 3.61
C ASN A 140 -60.91 -44.60 3.63
N ARG A 141 -60.30 -44.98 4.76
CA ARG A 141 -58.85 -44.97 4.95
C ARG A 141 -58.12 -45.83 3.92
N GLU A 142 -58.64 -47.00 3.59
CA GLU A 142 -57.98 -47.94 2.66
C GLU A 142 -57.94 -47.39 1.24
N VAL A 143 -59.02 -46.75 0.80
CA VAL A 143 -59.08 -46.09 -0.51
C VAL A 143 -57.99 -45.03 -0.61
N SER A 144 -57.88 -44.17 0.40
CA SER A 144 -56.83 -43.14 0.47
C SER A 144 -55.43 -43.74 0.58
N LEU A 145 -55.24 -44.79 1.37
CA LEU A 145 -53.95 -45.46 1.51
C LEU A 145 -53.48 -46.06 0.17
N ASN A 146 -54.39 -46.64 -0.62
CA ASN A 146 -54.09 -47.13 -1.95
C ASN A 146 -53.60 -46.01 -2.89
N PHE A 147 -54.21 -44.82 -2.83
CA PHE A 147 -53.74 -43.64 -3.59
C PHE A 147 -52.34 -43.17 -3.17
N ALA A 148 -51.99 -43.28 -1.88
CA ALA A 148 -50.64 -42.98 -1.40
C ALA A 148 -49.61 -44.03 -1.87
N HIS A 149 -50.04 -45.28 -2.04
CA HIS A 149 -49.19 -46.41 -2.46
C HIS A 149 -49.01 -46.57 -3.98
N HIS A 150 -49.97 -46.12 -4.77
CA HIS A 150 -50.03 -46.42 -6.20
C HIS A 150 -48.81 -45.85 -6.97
N GLY A 151 -48.06 -46.71 -7.67
CA GLY A 151 -46.95 -46.30 -8.54
C GLY A 151 -45.62 -45.95 -7.85
N MET A 152 -45.44 -46.26 -6.56
CA MET A 152 -44.20 -45.96 -5.79
C MET A 152 -42.93 -46.70 -6.27
N GLN A 153 -43.06 -47.72 -7.13
CA GLN A 153 -41.91 -48.47 -7.63
C GLN A 153 -41.14 -47.74 -8.75
N THR A 154 -41.70 -46.68 -9.33
CA THR A 154 -41.19 -46.03 -10.55
C THR A 154 -40.85 -44.55 -10.41
N SER A 155 -40.98 -43.94 -9.22
CA SER A 155 -40.60 -42.53 -8.97
C SER A 155 -39.86 -42.32 -7.65
N ASP A 156 -39.13 -41.21 -7.54
CA ASP A 156 -38.46 -40.72 -6.31
C ASP A 156 -39.45 -40.01 -5.34
N ASP A 157 -40.76 -40.24 -5.50
CA ASP A 157 -41.78 -39.63 -4.66
C ASP A 157 -41.99 -40.41 -3.36
N VAL A 158 -42.39 -39.69 -2.31
CA VAL A 158 -42.79 -40.23 -1.01
C VAL A 158 -44.32 -40.25 -0.94
N GLY A 159 -44.88 -41.41 -0.58
CA GLY A 159 -46.32 -41.57 -0.38
C GLY A 159 -46.75 -41.00 0.97
N ILE A 160 -47.78 -40.16 0.98
CA ILE A 160 -48.31 -39.53 2.18
C ILE A 160 -49.80 -39.85 2.33
N LEU A 161 -50.16 -40.38 3.50
CA LEU A 161 -51.54 -40.45 3.97
C LEU A 161 -51.79 -39.28 4.94
N PHE A 162 -52.54 -38.29 4.48
CA PHE A 162 -53.08 -37.25 5.36
C PHE A 162 -54.31 -37.79 6.09
N VAL A 163 -54.28 -37.70 7.42
CA VAL A 163 -55.41 -37.99 8.29
C VAL A 163 -55.92 -36.66 8.80
N ILE A 164 -57.11 -36.27 8.39
CA ILE A 164 -57.65 -34.93 8.58
C ILE A 164 -58.81 -35.00 9.55
N THR A 165 -58.64 -34.43 10.74
CA THR A 165 -59.69 -34.31 11.75
C THR A 165 -60.41 -32.98 11.56
N ILE A 166 -61.73 -33.07 11.33
CA ILE A 166 -62.59 -31.94 10.98
C ILE A 166 -63.53 -31.66 12.14
N ASP A 167 -63.43 -30.46 12.68
CA ASP A 167 -64.38 -29.90 13.64
C ASP A 167 -65.35 -28.97 12.90
N PRO A 168 -66.62 -29.36 12.68
CA PRO A 168 -67.61 -28.56 11.95
C PRO A 168 -67.93 -27.22 12.61
N SER A 169 -67.56 -27.01 13.88
CA SER A 169 -67.78 -25.74 14.58
C SER A 169 -66.86 -24.61 14.07
N ILE A 170 -65.75 -24.94 13.40
CA ILE A 170 -64.79 -23.98 12.87
C ILE A 170 -65.30 -23.45 11.51
N ARG A 171 -65.95 -22.29 11.52
CA ARG A 171 -66.61 -21.70 10.33
C ARG A 171 -65.66 -21.04 9.31
N SER A 172 -64.35 -20.99 9.56
CA SER A 172 -63.41 -20.20 8.75
C SER A 172 -63.04 -20.81 7.39
N ILE A 173 -63.30 -22.11 7.18
CA ILE A 173 -62.95 -22.81 5.94
C ILE A 173 -64.18 -23.61 5.46
N PRO A 174 -64.76 -23.26 4.30
CA PRO A 174 -65.92 -23.95 3.77
C PRO A 174 -65.55 -25.32 3.16
N PHE A 175 -66.39 -26.34 3.38
CA PHE A 175 -66.25 -27.71 2.89
C PHE A 175 -67.64 -28.31 2.72
N ALA A 176 -67.81 -29.25 1.80
CA ALA A 176 -69.10 -29.86 1.54
C ALA A 176 -68.95 -31.37 1.34
N ASN A 177 -69.90 -32.14 1.87
CA ASN A 177 -70.09 -33.54 1.48
C ASN A 177 -70.74 -33.55 0.10
N ILE A 178 -70.08 -34.17 -0.88
CA ILE A 178 -70.50 -34.08 -2.29
C ILE A 178 -71.24 -35.32 -2.80
N SER A 179 -71.48 -36.33 -1.97
CA SER A 179 -72.13 -37.59 -2.37
C SER A 179 -73.45 -37.42 -3.14
N ASP A 180 -74.29 -36.45 -2.75
CA ASP A 180 -75.59 -36.21 -3.39
C ASP A 180 -75.54 -35.27 -4.62
N VAL A 181 -74.39 -34.65 -4.89
CA VAL A 181 -74.23 -33.61 -5.94
C VAL A 181 -73.10 -33.89 -6.92
N SER A 182 -72.32 -34.94 -6.68
CA SER A 182 -71.28 -35.42 -7.57
C SER A 182 -71.86 -36.02 -8.85
N SER A 183 -71.06 -36.04 -9.92
CA SER A 183 -71.37 -36.79 -11.14
C SER A 183 -71.32 -38.32 -10.94
N HIS A 184 -70.68 -38.80 -9.87
CA HIS A 184 -70.64 -40.21 -9.48
C HIS A 184 -71.40 -40.40 -8.16
N PRO A 185 -72.60 -41.01 -8.17
CA PRO A 185 -73.46 -41.14 -6.99
C PRO A 185 -72.87 -41.97 -5.83
N GLU A 186 -71.81 -42.76 -6.09
CA GLU A 186 -71.12 -43.58 -5.09
C GLU A 186 -69.91 -42.87 -4.45
N GLU A 187 -69.60 -41.62 -4.84
CA GLU A 187 -68.49 -40.85 -4.27
C GLU A 187 -68.81 -40.36 -2.85
N ASP A 188 -68.24 -41.02 -1.84
CA ASP A 188 -68.30 -40.56 -0.44
C ASP A 188 -67.10 -39.66 -0.10
N GLU A 189 -67.16 -38.42 -0.61
CA GLU A 189 -66.08 -37.44 -0.49
C GLU A 189 -66.48 -36.14 0.23
N ILE A 190 -65.53 -35.55 0.94
CA ILE A 190 -65.60 -34.13 1.37
C ILE A 190 -64.69 -33.31 0.47
N LEU A 191 -65.27 -32.29 -0.15
CA LEU A 191 -64.57 -31.31 -0.96
C LEU A 191 -64.39 -30.01 -0.17
N PHE A 192 -63.14 -29.59 0.02
CA PHE A 192 -62.81 -28.33 0.64
C PHE A 192 -62.65 -27.22 -0.38
N SER A 193 -63.06 -26.01 0.00
CA SER A 193 -62.69 -24.79 -0.69
C SER A 193 -61.16 -24.63 -0.79
N VAL A 194 -60.71 -23.90 -1.81
CA VAL A 194 -59.35 -23.38 -1.93
C VAL A 194 -58.92 -22.66 -0.64
N ASN A 195 -57.64 -22.78 -0.27
CA ASN A 195 -56.98 -22.15 0.89
C ASN A 195 -57.35 -22.73 2.27
N SER A 196 -57.75 -24.00 2.32
CA SER A 196 -57.86 -24.75 3.57
C SER A 196 -56.48 -24.90 4.23
N THR A 197 -56.32 -24.31 5.42
CA THR A 197 -55.09 -24.37 6.22
C THR A 197 -55.28 -25.28 7.42
N TYR A 198 -54.30 -26.15 7.65
CA TYR A 198 -54.33 -27.16 8.69
C TYR A 198 -53.09 -27.06 9.57
N TYR A 199 -53.24 -27.41 10.84
CA TYR A 199 -52.11 -27.56 11.75
C TYR A 199 -51.56 -28.97 11.68
N VAL A 200 -50.23 -29.07 11.57
CA VAL A 200 -49.52 -30.34 11.50
C VAL A 200 -49.22 -30.83 12.90
N GLU A 201 -50.05 -31.74 13.41
CA GLU A 201 -49.91 -32.28 14.76
C GLU A 201 -48.74 -33.25 14.86
N GLN A 202 -48.77 -34.28 14.01
CA GLN A 202 -47.81 -35.37 14.03
C GLN A 202 -47.51 -35.83 12.60
N ILE A 203 -46.26 -36.22 12.39
CA ILE A 203 -45.79 -36.87 11.18
C ILE A 203 -45.15 -38.18 11.62
N GLU A 204 -45.70 -39.29 11.14
CA GLU A 204 -45.33 -40.64 11.56
C GLU A 204 -45.05 -41.51 10.34
N GLN A 205 -44.13 -42.45 10.48
CA GLN A 205 -43.78 -43.37 9.40
C GLN A 205 -44.69 -44.60 9.48
N ILE A 206 -45.35 -44.97 8.38
CA ILE A 206 -46.28 -46.12 8.34
C ILE A 206 -45.53 -47.42 8.01
N ASP A 207 -44.51 -47.35 7.13
CA ASP A 207 -43.73 -48.51 6.69
C ASP A 207 -42.23 -48.32 6.97
N LYS A 208 -41.53 -49.39 7.36
CA LYS A 208 -40.09 -49.41 7.71
C LYS A 208 -39.15 -49.03 6.55
N ASN A 209 -39.66 -48.92 5.33
CA ASN A 209 -38.88 -48.70 4.10
C ASN A 209 -38.83 -47.21 3.65
N ASP A 210 -38.94 -46.27 4.59
CA ASP A 210 -38.83 -44.78 4.47
C ASP A 210 -39.74 -44.05 3.46
N ARG A 211 -40.57 -44.77 2.69
CA ARG A 211 -41.32 -44.15 1.57
C ARG A 211 -42.81 -43.91 1.82
N LEU A 212 -43.37 -44.31 2.95
CA LEU A 212 -44.78 -44.09 3.28
C LEU A 212 -44.96 -43.47 4.68
N TRP A 213 -45.63 -42.32 4.72
CA TRP A 213 -45.80 -41.53 5.94
C TRP A 213 -47.25 -41.14 6.18
N GLN A 214 -47.63 -41.06 7.45
CA GLN A 214 -48.89 -40.51 7.93
C GLN A 214 -48.65 -39.09 8.42
N VAL A 215 -49.54 -38.17 8.05
CA VAL A 215 -49.53 -36.79 8.54
C VAL A 215 -50.89 -36.49 9.15
N ASN A 216 -50.90 -36.31 10.46
CA ASN A 216 -52.11 -35.97 11.21
C ASN A 216 -52.31 -34.46 11.15
N LEU A 217 -53.42 -34.06 10.55
CA LEU A 217 -53.81 -32.67 10.32
C LEU A 217 -55.07 -32.36 11.12
N THR A 218 -55.04 -31.26 11.85
CA THR A 218 -56.22 -30.75 12.56
C THR A 218 -56.65 -29.43 11.97
N PHE A 219 -57.97 -29.31 11.81
CA PHE A 219 -58.64 -28.12 11.36
C PHE A 219 -58.44 -26.98 12.37
N THR A 220 -57.96 -25.81 11.93
CA THR A 220 -57.71 -24.68 12.86
C THR A 220 -58.30 -23.38 12.34
N ASN A 221 -58.78 -22.55 13.27
CA ASN A 221 -59.26 -21.21 12.99
C ASN A 221 -58.04 -20.28 12.88
N ASN A 222 -57.98 -19.43 11.85
CA ASN A 222 -56.81 -18.58 11.50
C ASN A 222 -56.34 -17.60 12.60
N ASN A 223 -56.99 -17.54 13.77
CA ASN A 223 -56.88 -16.43 14.72
C ASN A 223 -56.07 -16.68 16.00
N GLU A 224 -55.62 -17.89 16.34
CA GLU A 224 -54.91 -18.09 17.63
C GLU A 224 -53.43 -18.43 17.55
N LYS A 225 -52.91 -19.00 16.46
CA LYS A 225 -51.47 -19.37 16.35
C LYS A 225 -50.75 -18.88 15.09
N GLY A 226 -51.47 -18.44 14.05
CA GLY A 226 -50.89 -17.96 12.78
C GLY A 226 -50.67 -16.45 12.67
N VAL A 227 -51.27 -15.66 13.57
CA VAL A 227 -51.30 -14.19 13.47
C VAL A 227 -49.92 -13.54 13.63
N LEU A 228 -48.96 -14.21 14.28
CA LEU A 228 -47.59 -13.68 14.43
C LEU A 228 -46.67 -13.92 13.21
N LEU A 229 -47.04 -14.79 12.27
CA LEU A 229 -46.18 -15.17 11.12
C LEU A 229 -46.67 -14.64 9.76
N LEU A 230 -47.89 -14.09 9.68
CA LEU A 230 -48.49 -13.52 8.44
C LEU A 230 -48.68 -11.98 8.51
N GLY A 231 -47.93 -11.32 9.39
CA GLY A 231 -48.07 -9.91 9.75
C GLY A 231 -47.84 -8.86 8.64
N SER A 232 -47.61 -9.25 7.39
CA SER A 232 -47.55 -8.32 6.25
C SER A 232 -48.73 -8.41 5.28
N THR A 233 -49.64 -9.37 5.43
CA THR A 233 -50.76 -9.57 4.48
C THR A 233 -52.13 -9.13 5.00
N GLN A 234 -52.26 -8.70 6.26
CA GLN A 234 -53.56 -8.39 6.88
C GLN A 234 -54.05 -6.94 6.73
N ASN A 235 -53.33 -6.05 6.04
CA ASN A 235 -53.87 -4.71 5.72
C ASN A 235 -54.83 -4.69 4.51
N THR A 236 -55.04 -5.81 3.81
CA THR A 236 -55.95 -5.88 2.65
C THR A 236 -57.30 -6.56 2.93
N GLN A 237 -57.55 -7.06 4.15
CA GLN A 237 -58.84 -7.64 4.54
C GLN A 237 -59.64 -6.72 5.46
N LYS A 238 -60.00 -5.54 4.96
CA LYS A 238 -61.11 -4.75 5.52
C LYS A 238 -61.58 -3.67 4.56
N VAL A 239 -62.05 -4.04 3.36
CA VAL A 239 -62.89 -3.13 2.57
C VAL A 239 -63.95 -3.91 1.80
N THR A 240 -65.18 -3.44 1.94
CA THR A 240 -66.48 -3.95 1.47
C THR A 240 -66.54 -4.26 -0.03
N LEU A 241 -67.34 -5.28 -0.36
CA LEU A 241 -67.69 -5.81 -1.69
C LEU A 241 -67.91 -4.71 -2.75
N SER A 242 -66.98 -4.57 -3.69
CA SER A 242 -67.26 -3.99 -5.01
C SER A 242 -66.41 -4.65 -6.10
N HIS A 243 -67.05 -5.00 -7.21
CA HIS A 243 -66.52 -5.65 -8.41
C HIS A 243 -65.14 -5.14 -8.88
N ARG A 244 -64.86 -3.84 -8.71
CA ARG A 244 -63.73 -3.16 -9.35
C ARG A 244 -62.42 -3.32 -8.55
N LYS A 245 -62.49 -3.52 -7.23
CA LYS A 245 -61.31 -3.66 -6.35
C LYS A 245 -60.55 -4.98 -6.53
N GLY A 246 -61.21 -6.04 -7.01
CA GLY A 246 -60.56 -7.31 -7.35
C GLY A 246 -59.58 -7.17 -8.51
N LEU A 247 -59.96 -6.44 -9.56
CA LEU A 247 -59.10 -6.21 -10.74
C LEU A 247 -57.88 -5.33 -10.43
N TYR A 248 -58.03 -4.30 -9.57
CA TYR A 248 -56.89 -3.51 -9.06
C TYR A 248 -55.88 -4.36 -8.29
N ARG A 249 -56.35 -5.25 -7.42
CA ARG A 249 -55.47 -6.17 -6.67
C ARG A 249 -54.80 -7.19 -7.60
N LEU A 250 -55.46 -7.53 -8.71
CA LEU A 250 -54.91 -8.42 -9.72
C LEU A 250 -53.79 -7.73 -10.51
N SER A 251 -53.96 -6.48 -10.94
CA SER A 251 -52.90 -5.75 -11.68
C SER A 251 -51.64 -5.55 -10.82
N SER A 252 -51.81 -5.14 -9.56
CA SER A 252 -50.70 -4.99 -8.61
C SER A 252 -49.99 -6.33 -8.33
N LEU A 253 -50.74 -7.41 -8.11
CA LEU A 253 -50.14 -8.74 -7.95
C LEU A 253 -49.40 -9.20 -9.21
N LEU A 254 -49.94 -8.91 -10.41
CA LEU A 254 -49.30 -9.24 -11.68
C LEU A 254 -47.97 -8.51 -11.84
N ALA A 255 -47.88 -7.26 -11.39
CA ALA A 255 -46.62 -6.51 -11.32
C ALA A 255 -45.62 -7.18 -10.37
N GLU A 256 -46.04 -7.53 -9.15
CA GLU A 256 -45.18 -8.20 -8.16
C GLU A 256 -44.60 -9.54 -8.65
N ILE A 257 -45.35 -10.28 -9.49
CA ILE A 257 -44.87 -11.54 -10.10
C ILE A 257 -44.22 -11.35 -11.48
N SER A 258 -43.85 -10.11 -11.82
CA SER A 258 -43.17 -9.72 -13.06
C SER A 258 -43.93 -10.02 -14.36
N GLN A 259 -45.27 -10.05 -14.30
CA GLN A 259 -46.18 -10.19 -15.45
C GLN A 259 -46.68 -8.80 -15.89
N PHE A 260 -45.74 -7.91 -16.23
CA PHE A 260 -46.01 -6.48 -16.42
C PHE A 260 -46.98 -6.18 -17.56
N ASP A 261 -46.83 -6.84 -18.71
CA ASP A 261 -47.70 -6.64 -19.88
C ASP A 261 -49.17 -6.95 -19.55
N LYS A 262 -49.40 -8.05 -18.81
CA LYS A 262 -50.74 -8.45 -18.36
C LYS A 262 -51.28 -7.52 -17.29
N GLY A 263 -50.43 -7.07 -16.36
CA GLY A 263 -50.79 -6.06 -15.37
C GLY A 263 -51.24 -4.76 -16.04
N GLN A 264 -50.54 -4.35 -17.10
CA GLN A 264 -50.87 -3.18 -17.88
C GLN A 264 -52.15 -3.37 -18.71
N GLU A 265 -52.36 -4.53 -19.35
CA GLU A 265 -53.61 -4.85 -20.07
C GLU A 265 -54.84 -4.76 -19.15
N VAL A 266 -54.74 -5.25 -17.91
CA VAL A 266 -55.81 -5.12 -16.91
C VAL A 266 -56.07 -3.64 -16.57
N CYS A 267 -55.03 -2.84 -16.40
CA CYS A 267 -55.14 -1.40 -16.16
C CYS A 267 -55.76 -0.65 -17.35
N ASP A 268 -55.34 -0.96 -18.58
CA ASP A 268 -55.85 -0.34 -19.81
C ASP A 268 -57.32 -0.69 -20.04
N ALA A 269 -57.71 -1.95 -19.80
CA ALA A 269 -59.12 -2.37 -19.82
C ALA A 269 -59.97 -1.62 -18.76
N LEU A 270 -59.42 -1.40 -17.56
CA LEU A 270 -60.09 -0.64 -16.51
C LEU A 270 -60.29 0.84 -16.91
N LEU A 271 -59.30 1.46 -17.57
CA LEU A 271 -59.39 2.86 -18.04
C LEU A 271 -60.55 3.08 -19.02
N HIS A 272 -60.90 2.08 -19.84
CA HIS A 272 -62.00 2.16 -20.80
C HIS A 272 -63.41 2.09 -20.17
N HIS A 273 -63.53 1.63 -18.92
CA HIS A 273 -64.82 1.33 -18.29
C HIS A 273 -65.17 2.22 -17.08
N ILE A 274 -64.36 3.26 -16.81
CA ILE A 274 -64.49 4.12 -15.62
C ILE A 274 -64.92 5.54 -15.99
N TYR A 275 -65.98 6.01 -15.33
CA TYR A 275 -66.50 7.39 -15.46
C TYR A 275 -66.14 8.28 -14.26
N ASN A 276 -65.48 7.74 -13.22
CA ASN A 276 -65.05 8.46 -12.04
C ASN A 276 -63.58 8.91 -12.17
N GLU A 277 -63.35 10.22 -12.17
CA GLU A 277 -62.00 10.81 -12.31
C GLU A 277 -61.06 10.42 -11.16
N SER A 278 -61.55 10.21 -9.93
CA SER A 278 -60.70 9.77 -8.81
C SER A 278 -60.20 8.33 -8.97
N GLU A 279 -61.02 7.44 -9.54
CA GLU A 279 -60.60 6.06 -9.86
C GLU A 279 -59.61 6.02 -11.02
N LYS A 280 -59.80 6.89 -12.01
CA LYS A 280 -58.88 7.06 -13.14
C LYS A 280 -57.48 7.52 -12.70
N ALA A 281 -57.41 8.40 -11.71
CA ALA A 281 -56.13 8.82 -11.11
C ALA A 281 -55.39 7.64 -10.43
N ASN A 282 -56.10 6.76 -9.73
CA ASN A 282 -55.51 5.54 -9.15
C ASN A 282 -54.98 4.59 -10.22
N ILE A 283 -55.65 4.46 -11.38
CA ILE A 283 -55.13 3.61 -12.46
C ILE A 283 -53.84 4.18 -13.06
N TYR A 284 -53.78 5.50 -13.28
CA TYR A 284 -52.53 6.10 -13.74
C TYR A 284 -51.39 5.95 -12.73
N TYR A 285 -51.69 5.93 -11.42
CA TYR A 285 -50.71 5.56 -10.41
C TYR A 285 -50.23 4.12 -10.56
N GLU A 286 -51.13 3.16 -10.75
CA GLU A 286 -50.76 1.74 -10.95
C GLU A 286 -49.93 1.52 -12.23
N ILE A 287 -50.30 2.18 -13.34
CA ILE A 287 -49.51 2.14 -14.58
C ILE A 287 -48.12 2.76 -14.35
N GLY A 288 -48.03 3.87 -13.63
CA GLY A 288 -46.75 4.49 -13.27
C GLY A 288 -45.86 3.56 -12.46
N SER A 289 -46.42 2.81 -11.51
CA SER A 289 -45.70 1.83 -10.69
C SER A 289 -45.19 0.65 -11.54
N ILE A 290 -46.03 0.11 -12.44
CA ILE A 290 -45.61 -0.94 -13.39
C ILE A 290 -44.45 -0.45 -14.27
N LYS A 291 -44.53 0.80 -14.75
CA LYS A 291 -43.47 1.40 -15.58
C LYS A 291 -42.17 1.62 -14.82
N ASP A 292 -42.22 1.96 -13.53
CA ASP A 292 -41.04 2.04 -12.67
C ASP A 292 -40.38 0.67 -12.48
N GLU A 293 -41.18 -0.39 -12.30
CA GLU A 293 -40.67 -1.77 -12.20
C GLU A 293 -40.09 -2.28 -13.54
N GLN A 294 -40.59 -1.80 -14.67
CA GLN A 294 -40.03 -2.06 -16.01
C GLN A 294 -38.75 -1.25 -16.31
N GLU A 295 -38.28 -0.42 -15.38
CA GLU A 295 -37.17 0.54 -15.59
C GLU A 295 -37.45 1.61 -16.68
N GLU A 296 -38.72 1.79 -17.06
CA GLU A 296 -39.19 2.82 -18.01
C GLU A 296 -39.46 4.15 -17.29
N TYR A 297 -38.42 4.70 -16.66
CA TYR A 297 -38.51 5.81 -15.69
C TYR A 297 -39.22 7.07 -16.20
N GLU A 298 -39.02 7.47 -17.45
CA GLU A 298 -39.67 8.66 -18.02
C GLU A 298 -41.18 8.48 -18.17
N GLN A 299 -41.61 7.28 -18.57
CA GLN A 299 -43.03 6.95 -18.67
C GLN A 299 -43.67 6.80 -17.30
N ALA A 300 -42.95 6.21 -16.34
CA ALA A 300 -43.39 6.13 -14.94
C ALA A 300 -43.71 7.51 -14.38
N ILE A 301 -42.77 8.47 -14.54
CA ILE A 301 -42.97 9.86 -14.11
C ILE A 301 -44.18 10.49 -14.81
N MET A 302 -44.30 10.33 -16.14
CA MET A 302 -45.44 10.87 -16.88
C MET A 302 -46.78 10.37 -16.34
N PHE A 303 -46.91 9.06 -16.04
CA PHE A 303 -48.15 8.49 -15.52
C PHE A 303 -48.42 8.92 -14.06
N PHE A 304 -47.39 9.03 -13.23
CA PHE A 304 -47.52 9.62 -11.89
C PHE A 304 -47.97 11.09 -11.96
N GLU A 305 -47.45 11.89 -12.89
CA GLU A 305 -47.86 13.29 -13.09
C GLU A 305 -49.32 13.41 -13.57
N LYS A 306 -49.76 12.53 -14.47
CA LYS A 306 -51.18 12.44 -14.88
C LYS A 306 -52.10 12.12 -13.71
N SER A 307 -51.67 11.22 -12.82
CA SER A 307 -52.40 10.89 -11.59
C SER A 307 -52.54 12.13 -10.68
N ILE A 308 -51.44 12.86 -10.47
CA ILE A 308 -51.41 14.11 -9.69
C ILE A 308 -52.36 15.16 -10.28
N GLU A 309 -52.31 15.38 -11.60
CA GLU A 309 -53.13 16.39 -12.28
C GLU A 309 -54.63 16.16 -12.07
N ILE A 310 -55.07 14.89 -12.13
CA ILE A 310 -56.46 14.53 -11.94
C ILE A 310 -56.88 14.71 -10.48
N PHE A 311 -56.07 14.24 -9.52
CA PHE A 311 -56.36 14.44 -8.09
C PHE A 311 -56.42 15.92 -7.70
N GLN A 312 -55.61 16.79 -8.31
CA GLN A 312 -55.67 18.24 -8.10
C GLN A 312 -56.99 18.84 -8.63
N LYS A 313 -57.47 18.38 -9.79
CA LYS A 313 -58.73 18.87 -10.40
C LYS A 313 -59.97 18.43 -9.63
N THR A 314 -59.97 17.24 -9.02
CA THR A 314 -61.15 16.68 -8.33
C THR A 314 -61.37 17.22 -6.91
N ARG A 315 -60.49 18.09 -6.38
CA ARG A 315 -60.54 18.64 -5.00
C ARG A 315 -60.84 17.58 -3.92
N SER A 316 -60.43 16.32 -4.15
CA SER A 316 -60.48 15.30 -3.11
C SER A 316 -59.45 15.66 -2.04
N SER A 317 -59.83 15.59 -0.77
CA SER A 317 -59.03 15.88 0.43
C SER A 317 -57.88 14.86 0.64
N ALA A 318 -57.03 14.68 -0.36
CA ALA A 318 -56.13 13.53 -0.48
C ALA A 318 -54.66 13.92 -0.29
N ASP A 319 -54.33 14.62 0.79
CA ASP A 319 -52.95 15.00 1.11
C ASP A 319 -52.03 13.77 1.21
N TYR A 320 -52.56 12.62 1.64
CA TYR A 320 -51.82 11.35 1.73
C TYR A 320 -51.50 10.71 0.36
N ASN A 321 -52.37 10.88 -0.64
CA ASN A 321 -52.12 10.36 -1.99
C ASN A 321 -50.98 11.15 -2.67
N PHE A 322 -50.93 12.48 -2.44
CA PHE A 322 -49.84 13.31 -2.94
C PHE A 322 -48.50 12.96 -2.30
N VAL A 323 -48.47 12.66 -1.00
CA VAL A 323 -47.26 12.16 -0.31
C VAL A 323 -46.72 10.90 -1.00
N THR A 324 -47.60 9.94 -1.31
CA THR A 324 -47.20 8.67 -1.95
C THR A 324 -46.70 8.90 -3.39
N LEU A 325 -47.43 9.68 -4.19
CA LEU A 325 -47.05 10.01 -5.56
C LEU A 325 -45.71 10.75 -5.64
N TYR A 326 -45.49 11.77 -4.81
CA TYR A 326 -44.22 12.49 -4.79
C TYR A 326 -43.06 11.64 -4.26
N LYS A 327 -43.29 10.75 -3.29
CA LYS A 327 -42.27 9.77 -2.84
C LYS A 327 -41.86 8.84 -3.98
N ASN A 328 -42.80 8.33 -4.77
CA ASN A 328 -42.51 7.45 -5.90
C ASN A 328 -41.76 8.19 -7.00
N ILE A 329 -42.16 9.40 -7.36
CA ILE A 329 -41.41 10.24 -8.32
C ILE A 329 -39.98 10.52 -7.81
N GLY A 330 -39.81 10.85 -6.53
CA GLY A 330 -38.50 11.02 -5.90
C GLY A 330 -37.63 9.77 -6.00
N SER A 331 -38.20 8.59 -5.73
CA SER A 331 -37.55 7.29 -5.89
C SER A 331 -37.11 7.02 -7.33
N VAL A 332 -37.95 7.33 -8.32
CA VAL A 332 -37.59 7.20 -9.74
C VAL A 332 -36.41 8.11 -10.09
N TYR A 333 -36.42 9.38 -9.65
CA TYR A 333 -35.27 10.27 -9.85
C TYR A 333 -34.00 9.79 -9.14
N ASN A 334 -34.12 9.09 -8.00
CA ASN A 334 -33.00 8.43 -7.34
C ASN A 334 -32.38 7.35 -8.25
N LYS A 335 -33.21 6.47 -8.81
CA LYS A 335 -32.78 5.41 -9.75
C LYS A 335 -32.11 5.99 -11.01
N MET A 336 -32.59 7.14 -11.48
CA MET A 336 -31.98 7.89 -12.60
C MET A 336 -30.71 8.67 -12.24
N GLY A 337 -30.32 8.74 -10.96
CA GLY A 337 -29.17 9.51 -10.48
C GLY A 337 -29.36 11.04 -10.49
N GLN A 338 -30.60 11.53 -10.64
CA GLN A 338 -30.94 12.96 -10.68
C GLN A 338 -31.28 13.48 -9.27
N TYR A 339 -30.28 13.54 -8.38
CA TYR A 339 -30.47 13.81 -6.95
C TYR A 339 -31.03 15.21 -6.62
N SER A 340 -30.81 16.21 -7.47
CA SER A 340 -31.38 17.56 -7.28
C SER A 340 -32.90 17.58 -7.47
N LYS A 341 -33.41 16.84 -8.46
CA LYS A 341 -34.85 16.68 -8.67
C LYS A 341 -35.45 15.80 -7.58
N GLU A 342 -34.79 14.71 -7.21
CA GLU A 342 -35.18 13.89 -6.07
C GLU A 342 -35.40 14.75 -4.81
N LEU A 343 -34.42 15.60 -4.46
CA LEU A 343 -34.52 16.49 -3.30
C LEU A 343 -35.74 17.42 -3.38
N SER A 344 -36.03 17.96 -4.56
CA SER A 344 -37.18 18.85 -4.75
C SER A 344 -38.53 18.16 -4.50
N PHE A 345 -38.66 16.88 -4.86
CA PHE A 345 -39.87 16.11 -4.61
C PHE A 345 -39.97 15.67 -3.16
N TYR A 346 -38.87 15.29 -2.50
CA TYR A 346 -38.89 15.00 -1.07
C TYR A 346 -39.14 16.25 -0.20
N ARG A 347 -38.77 17.46 -0.64
CA ARG A 347 -39.19 18.71 0.02
C ARG A 347 -40.71 18.90 -0.03
N LYS A 348 -41.35 18.63 -1.17
CA LYS A 348 -42.83 18.66 -1.29
C LYS A 348 -43.51 17.62 -0.40
N VAL A 349 -42.93 16.41 -0.32
CA VAL A 349 -43.40 15.36 0.59
C VAL A 349 -43.34 15.83 2.04
N PHE A 350 -42.22 16.43 2.44
CA PHE A 350 -42.02 16.95 3.78
C PHE A 350 -43.03 18.07 4.12
N GLU A 351 -43.20 19.06 3.23
CA GLU A 351 -44.17 20.16 3.42
C GLU A 351 -45.60 19.62 3.61
N LEU A 352 -45.99 18.59 2.86
CA LEU A 352 -47.30 17.97 3.02
C LEU A 352 -47.41 17.22 4.35
N GLN A 353 -46.39 16.46 4.74
CA GLN A 353 -46.41 15.71 6.00
C GLN A 353 -46.35 16.60 7.24
N GLU A 354 -45.62 17.72 7.20
CA GLU A 354 -45.54 18.70 8.29
C GLU A 354 -46.91 19.34 8.59
N ASN A 355 -47.75 19.51 7.56
CA ASN A 355 -49.10 20.04 7.71
C ASN A 355 -50.11 19.03 8.30
N ILE A 356 -49.84 17.72 8.15
CA ILE A 356 -50.78 16.64 8.53
C ILE A 356 -50.41 16.02 9.88
N LEU A 357 -49.12 15.86 10.14
CA LEU A 357 -48.61 15.03 11.23
C LEU A 357 -48.18 15.87 12.44
N PRO A 358 -48.33 15.35 13.67
CA PRO A 358 -47.82 16.02 14.86
C PRO A 358 -46.28 16.12 14.83
N PRO A 359 -45.68 17.12 15.50
CA PRO A 359 -44.25 17.44 15.37
C PRO A 359 -43.26 16.30 15.69
N ASN A 360 -43.66 15.33 16.52
CA ASN A 360 -42.83 14.18 16.90
C ASN A 360 -43.24 12.86 16.21
N HIS A 361 -43.99 12.92 15.11
CA HIS A 361 -44.41 11.72 14.38
C HIS A 361 -43.19 11.04 13.70
N SER A 362 -43.12 9.70 13.75
CA SER A 362 -42.00 8.92 13.18
C SER A 362 -41.79 9.20 11.69
N ASP A 363 -42.87 9.34 10.92
CA ASP A 363 -42.79 9.63 9.48
C ASP A 363 -42.11 10.97 9.15
N LEU A 364 -42.10 11.95 10.07
CA LEU A 364 -41.34 13.18 9.90
C LEU A 364 -39.84 12.93 10.06
N ALA A 365 -39.45 12.04 10.98
CA ALA A 365 -38.06 11.63 11.13
C ALA A 365 -37.56 10.88 9.88
N ASP A 366 -38.38 10.02 9.29
CA ASP A 366 -38.04 9.31 8.05
C ASP A 366 -37.84 10.27 6.88
N SER A 367 -38.68 11.29 6.76
CA SER A 367 -38.54 12.31 5.72
C SER A 367 -37.29 13.16 5.92
N TYR A 368 -36.98 13.56 7.16
CA TYR A 368 -35.71 14.23 7.47
C TYR A 368 -34.48 13.34 7.19
N ALA A 369 -34.53 12.05 7.55
CA ALA A 369 -33.45 11.10 7.27
C ALA A 369 -33.27 10.87 5.75
N THR A 370 -34.36 10.85 5.01
CA THR A 370 -34.35 10.73 3.54
C THR A 370 -33.74 11.98 2.91
N MET A 371 -34.16 13.18 3.31
CA MET A 371 -33.55 14.44 2.85
C MET A 371 -32.05 14.49 3.14
N GLY A 372 -31.63 14.12 4.37
CA GLY A 372 -30.22 14.02 4.71
C GLY A 372 -29.46 12.99 3.85
N THR A 373 -30.13 11.92 3.40
CA THR A 373 -29.54 10.93 2.49
C THR A 373 -29.34 11.49 1.10
N VAL A 374 -30.30 12.23 0.56
CA VAL A 374 -30.18 12.89 -0.76
C VAL A 374 -29.11 13.97 -0.76
N LEU A 375 -29.09 14.83 0.26
CA LEU A 375 -28.08 15.90 0.41
C LEU A 375 -26.67 15.33 0.52
N LYS A 376 -26.49 14.23 1.25
CA LYS A 376 -25.20 13.50 1.30
C LYS A 376 -24.80 12.95 -0.09
N LYS A 377 -25.74 12.55 -0.94
CA LYS A 377 -25.44 12.12 -2.33
C LYS A 377 -25.07 13.30 -3.24
N LEU A 378 -25.50 14.52 -2.90
CA LEU A 378 -25.11 15.78 -3.54
C LEU A 378 -23.80 16.38 -2.99
N ASP A 379 -23.12 15.68 -2.08
CA ASP A 379 -21.93 16.15 -1.35
C ASP A 379 -22.17 17.38 -0.44
N GLU A 380 -23.43 17.69 -0.12
CA GLU A 380 -23.84 18.76 0.81
C GLU A 380 -23.90 18.24 2.26
N TYR A 381 -22.73 17.89 2.80
CA TYR A 381 -22.63 17.15 4.07
C TYR A 381 -23.10 17.94 5.30
N GLU A 382 -22.86 19.25 5.35
CA GLU A 382 -23.25 20.08 6.51
C GLU A 382 -24.77 20.20 6.63
N GLU A 383 -25.46 20.43 5.50
CA GLU A 383 -26.92 20.48 5.47
C GLU A 383 -27.52 19.10 5.75
N ALA A 384 -26.91 18.02 5.21
CA ALA A 384 -27.32 16.65 5.53
C ALA A 384 -27.28 16.35 7.03
N LEU A 385 -26.23 16.80 7.75
CA LEU A 385 -26.11 16.63 9.19
C LEU A 385 -27.23 17.35 9.96
N VAL A 386 -27.63 18.55 9.54
CA VAL A 386 -28.75 19.27 10.15
C VAL A 386 -30.03 18.42 10.11
N TYR A 387 -30.33 17.85 8.93
CA TYR A 387 -31.51 17.01 8.77
C TYR A 387 -31.42 15.68 9.52
N TYR A 388 -30.26 15.01 9.53
CA TYR A 388 -30.09 13.80 10.34
C TYR A 388 -30.20 14.08 11.85
N HIS A 389 -29.73 15.23 12.33
CA HIS A 389 -29.89 15.61 13.73
C HIS A 389 -31.34 15.86 14.11
N LYS A 390 -32.13 16.53 13.24
CA LYS A 390 -33.57 16.68 13.43
C LYS A 390 -34.31 15.33 13.45
N ALA A 391 -33.97 14.43 12.53
CA ALA A 391 -34.50 13.07 12.51
C ALA A 391 -34.18 12.33 13.82
N LEU A 392 -32.93 12.40 14.28
CA LEU A 392 -32.50 11.79 15.53
C LEU A 392 -33.27 12.34 16.74
N GLU A 393 -33.47 13.65 16.83
CA GLU A 393 -34.19 14.29 17.93
C GLU A 393 -35.64 13.78 18.04
N ILE A 394 -36.35 13.70 16.91
CA ILE A 394 -37.70 13.14 16.87
C ILE A 394 -37.69 11.67 17.31
N LEU A 395 -36.77 10.85 16.78
CA LEU A 395 -36.69 9.44 17.16
C LEU A 395 -36.36 9.23 18.64
N GLN A 396 -35.54 10.09 19.24
CA GLN A 396 -35.20 10.03 20.67
C GLN A 396 -36.39 10.39 21.56
N ASN A 397 -37.28 11.26 21.09
CA ASN A 397 -38.49 11.66 21.82
C ASN A 397 -39.62 10.63 21.66
N SER A 398 -39.64 9.89 20.55
CA SER A 398 -40.74 8.99 20.19
C SER A 398 -40.50 7.51 20.52
N PHE A 399 -39.24 7.09 20.66
CA PHE A 399 -38.90 5.69 20.90
C PHE A 399 -37.99 5.47 22.12
N PRO A 400 -38.03 4.26 22.73
CA PRO A 400 -37.04 3.87 23.74
C PRO A 400 -35.61 3.93 23.18
N LEU A 401 -34.63 4.21 24.04
CA LEU A 401 -33.21 4.34 23.65
C LEU A 401 -32.61 3.07 23.01
N SER A 402 -33.28 1.93 23.11
CA SER A 402 -32.90 0.67 22.45
C SER A 402 -33.52 0.47 21.07
N HIS A 403 -34.34 1.40 20.55
CA HIS A 403 -35.03 1.20 19.28
C HIS A 403 -34.07 1.15 18.08
N SER A 404 -34.33 0.25 17.13
CA SER A 404 -33.41 0.00 16.01
C SER A 404 -33.22 1.22 15.08
N ASP A 405 -34.23 2.09 14.96
CA ASP A 405 -34.18 3.30 14.13
C ASP A 405 -33.17 4.34 14.66
N LEU A 406 -32.96 4.38 15.98
CA LEU A 406 -31.92 5.22 16.58
C LEU A 406 -30.53 4.76 16.11
N ALA A 407 -30.31 3.45 16.00
CA ALA A 407 -29.04 2.92 15.48
C ALA A 407 -28.83 3.26 14.00
N ILE A 408 -29.90 3.27 13.19
CA ILE A 408 -29.85 3.68 11.78
C ILE A 408 -29.48 5.16 11.68
N SER A 409 -30.14 6.02 12.46
CA SER A 409 -29.89 7.46 12.48
C SER A 409 -28.46 7.79 12.92
N TYR A 410 -27.98 7.19 14.02
CA TYR A 410 -26.58 7.34 14.45
C TYR A 410 -25.58 6.85 13.39
N ASN A 411 -25.86 5.75 12.71
CA ASN A 411 -25.01 5.25 11.63
C ASN A 411 -24.98 6.20 10.42
N ASN A 412 -26.10 6.85 10.09
CA ASN A 412 -26.17 7.84 9.00
C ASN A 412 -25.36 9.11 9.32
N ILE A 413 -25.45 9.60 10.56
CA ILE A 413 -24.62 10.72 11.05
C ILE A 413 -23.14 10.33 11.00
N GLY A 414 -22.79 9.15 11.53
CA GLY A 414 -21.42 8.62 11.50
C GLY A 414 -20.86 8.52 10.07
N LYS A 415 -21.63 7.96 9.13
CA LYS A 415 -21.24 7.88 7.70
C LYS A 415 -21.02 9.26 7.07
N THR A 416 -21.78 10.27 7.50
CA THR A 416 -21.65 11.63 6.96
C THR A 416 -20.36 12.28 7.48
N TYR A 417 -20.06 12.16 8.78
CA TYR A 417 -18.76 12.58 9.31
C TYR A 417 -17.58 11.79 8.71
N GLU A 418 -17.76 10.49 8.41
CA GLU A 418 -16.75 9.66 7.73
C GLU A 418 -16.42 10.23 6.34
N LYS A 419 -17.45 10.64 5.58
CA LYS A 419 -17.30 11.27 4.26
C LYS A 419 -16.61 12.63 4.31
N MET A 420 -16.83 13.40 5.37
CA MET A 420 -16.11 14.65 5.64
C MET A 420 -14.66 14.43 6.14
N GLY A 421 -14.25 13.18 6.37
CA GLY A 421 -12.93 12.85 6.93
C GLY A 421 -12.79 13.17 8.42
N ASN A 422 -13.88 13.49 9.12
CA ASN A 422 -13.88 13.81 10.54
C ASN A 422 -14.08 12.55 11.40
N TYR A 423 -13.02 11.76 11.55
CA TYR A 423 -13.08 10.48 12.24
C TYR A 423 -13.27 10.60 13.75
N SER A 424 -12.86 11.72 14.37
CA SER A 424 -13.05 11.97 15.81
C SER A 424 -14.52 12.15 16.17
N LYS A 425 -15.33 12.77 15.29
CA LYS A 425 -16.79 12.79 15.42
C LYS A 425 -17.47 11.52 14.93
N THR A 426 -16.88 10.82 13.94
CA THR A 426 -17.45 9.57 13.39
C THR A 426 -17.53 8.45 14.43
N LEU A 427 -16.44 8.20 15.16
CA LEU A 427 -16.31 7.04 16.04
C LEU A 427 -17.41 6.99 17.13
N PRO A 428 -17.70 8.06 17.90
CA PRO A 428 -18.76 8.04 18.91
C PRO A 428 -20.16 7.69 18.36
N TYR A 429 -20.49 8.11 17.14
CA TYR A 429 -21.78 7.79 16.54
C TYR A 429 -21.87 6.33 16.10
N TYR A 430 -20.79 5.77 15.55
CA TYR A 430 -20.73 4.34 15.23
C TYR A 430 -20.76 3.46 16.48
N GLU A 431 -20.13 3.88 17.58
CA GLU A 431 -20.20 3.17 18.86
C GLU A 431 -21.61 3.14 19.44
N LYS A 432 -22.32 4.28 19.43
CA LYS A 432 -23.73 4.32 19.86
C LYS A 432 -24.62 3.42 19.01
N ALA A 433 -24.44 3.43 17.69
CA ALA A 433 -25.18 2.53 16.79
C ALA A 433 -24.87 1.05 17.06
N LEU A 434 -23.61 0.71 17.35
CA LEU A 434 -23.19 -0.64 17.70
C LEU A 434 -23.79 -1.07 19.05
N GLU A 435 -23.76 -0.22 20.07
CA GLU A 435 -24.29 -0.50 21.40
C GLU A 435 -25.78 -0.84 21.37
N ILE A 436 -26.58 -0.06 20.64
CA ILE A 436 -28.02 -0.30 20.47
C ILE A 436 -28.26 -1.65 19.78
N LYS A 437 -27.51 -1.93 18.71
CA LYS A 437 -27.63 -3.20 17.97
C LYS A 437 -27.19 -4.41 18.79
N GLN A 438 -26.17 -4.28 19.63
CA GLN A 438 -25.74 -5.35 20.54
C GLN A 438 -26.80 -5.71 21.59
N LYS A 439 -27.57 -4.71 22.05
CA LYS A 439 -28.65 -4.91 23.03
C LYS A 439 -29.92 -5.51 22.42
N THR A 440 -30.14 -5.32 21.12
CA THR A 440 -31.40 -5.69 20.44
C THR A 440 -31.32 -6.93 19.57
N LEU A 441 -30.15 -7.23 19.01
CA LEU A 441 -29.98 -8.30 18.03
C LEU A 441 -29.23 -9.51 18.62
N PRO A 442 -29.54 -10.74 18.18
CA PRO A 442 -28.75 -11.92 18.55
C PRO A 442 -27.28 -11.76 18.17
N SER A 443 -26.37 -12.34 18.96
CA SER A 443 -24.91 -12.14 18.83
C SER A 443 -24.32 -12.52 17.47
N ASN A 444 -24.95 -13.42 16.72
CA ASN A 444 -24.54 -13.83 15.37
C ASN A 444 -25.35 -13.13 14.26
N TYR A 445 -26.06 -12.05 14.52
CA TYR A 445 -26.85 -11.39 13.48
C TYR A 445 -25.96 -10.58 12.52
N SER A 446 -26.15 -10.73 11.20
CA SER A 446 -25.25 -10.17 10.18
C SER A 446 -25.06 -8.64 10.25
N ASP A 447 -26.08 -7.90 10.74
CA ASP A 447 -25.97 -6.44 10.91
C ASP A 447 -24.95 -6.00 11.96
N LEU A 448 -24.66 -6.85 12.95
CA LEU A 448 -23.62 -6.58 13.94
C LEU A 448 -22.24 -6.57 13.29
N ALA A 449 -21.99 -7.44 12.30
CA ALA A 449 -20.72 -7.46 11.58
C ALA A 449 -20.45 -6.14 10.86
N PHE A 450 -21.46 -5.52 10.25
CA PHE A 450 -21.32 -4.21 9.60
C PHE A 450 -21.05 -3.08 10.61
N SER A 451 -21.69 -3.12 11.79
CA SER A 451 -21.43 -2.13 12.84
C SER A 451 -20.02 -2.26 13.40
N TYR A 452 -19.55 -3.49 13.65
CA TYR A 452 -18.16 -3.74 14.03
C TYR A 452 -17.17 -3.27 12.95
N ASP A 453 -17.45 -3.53 11.67
CA ASP A 453 -16.64 -3.04 10.54
C ASP A 453 -16.56 -1.49 10.51
N ASN A 454 -17.68 -0.81 10.74
CA ASN A 454 -17.74 0.66 10.78
C ASN A 454 -16.88 1.23 11.92
N VAL A 455 -17.00 0.69 13.13
CA VAL A 455 -16.16 1.09 14.27
C VAL A 455 -14.69 0.79 13.98
N GLY A 456 -14.38 -0.38 13.41
CA GLY A 456 -13.03 -0.78 13.01
C GLY A 456 -12.40 0.21 12.03
N ARG A 457 -13.14 0.64 11.00
CA ARG A 457 -12.69 1.65 10.03
C ARG A 457 -12.41 3.00 10.68
N ALA A 458 -13.32 3.47 11.54
CA ALA A 458 -13.14 4.76 12.22
C ALA A 458 -11.92 4.73 13.16
N SER A 459 -11.75 3.65 13.93
CA SER A 459 -10.58 3.44 14.79
C SER A 459 -9.28 3.35 14.01
N GLU A 460 -9.27 2.66 12.86
CA GLU A 460 -8.09 2.56 11.99
C GLU A 460 -7.61 3.95 11.53
N LYS A 461 -8.54 4.84 11.18
CA LYS A 461 -8.24 6.20 10.70
C LYS A 461 -7.78 7.13 11.81
N LEU A 462 -8.18 6.86 13.06
CA LEU A 462 -7.65 7.51 14.26
C LEU A 462 -6.34 6.89 14.76
N SER A 463 -5.79 5.91 14.04
CA SER A 463 -4.57 5.16 14.42
C SER A 463 -4.69 4.33 15.71
N ASP A 464 -5.92 4.06 16.16
CA ASP A 464 -6.19 3.10 17.24
C ASP A 464 -6.25 1.68 16.66
N PHE A 465 -5.07 1.13 16.36
CA PHE A 465 -4.93 -0.14 15.65
C PHE A 465 -5.39 -1.35 16.45
N SER A 466 -5.27 -1.32 17.79
CA SER A 466 -5.73 -2.42 18.65
C SER A 466 -7.25 -2.53 18.64
N LYS A 467 -7.95 -1.40 18.77
CA LYS A 467 -9.41 -1.34 18.69
C LYS A 467 -9.89 -1.68 17.28
N ALA A 468 -9.20 -1.19 16.23
CA ALA A 468 -9.54 -1.52 14.86
C ALA A 468 -9.47 -3.04 14.60
N LEU A 469 -8.36 -3.68 14.98
CA LEU A 469 -8.16 -5.12 14.81
C LEU A 469 -9.22 -5.93 15.56
N SER A 470 -9.47 -5.61 16.84
CA SER A 470 -10.46 -6.32 17.65
C SER A 470 -11.88 -6.24 17.06
N ASN A 471 -12.27 -5.08 16.51
CA ASN A 471 -13.58 -4.94 15.87
C ASN A 471 -13.64 -5.69 14.53
N TYR A 472 -12.58 -5.67 13.72
CA TYR A 472 -12.52 -6.46 12.48
C TYR A 472 -12.55 -7.97 12.75
N GLU A 473 -11.93 -8.45 13.83
CA GLU A 473 -12.00 -9.86 14.25
C GLU A 473 -13.43 -10.26 14.63
N LYS A 474 -14.13 -9.44 15.42
CA LYS A 474 -15.55 -9.69 15.77
C LYS A 474 -16.45 -9.69 14.54
N ALA A 475 -16.24 -8.75 13.61
CA ALA A 475 -16.98 -8.73 12.34
C ALA A 475 -16.72 -10.00 11.52
N PHE A 476 -15.46 -10.44 11.46
CA PHE A 476 -15.05 -11.66 10.77
C PHE A 476 -15.65 -12.92 11.38
N GLU A 477 -15.67 -13.06 12.71
CA GLU A 477 -16.26 -14.22 13.39
C GLU A 477 -17.75 -14.40 13.06
N ILE A 478 -18.52 -13.32 13.06
CA ILE A 478 -19.94 -13.34 12.71
C ILE A 478 -20.11 -13.73 11.23
N GLN A 479 -19.34 -13.11 10.35
CA GLN A 479 -19.37 -13.39 8.91
C GLN A 479 -18.98 -14.83 8.60
N GLN A 480 -17.96 -15.38 9.27
CA GLN A 480 -17.47 -16.74 9.04
C GLN A 480 -18.52 -17.80 9.42
N LYS A 481 -19.32 -17.55 10.47
CA LYS A 481 -20.39 -18.46 10.87
C LYS A 481 -21.59 -18.42 9.93
N ASN A 482 -21.90 -17.25 9.36
CA ASN A 482 -23.13 -17.05 8.61
C ASN A 482 -22.97 -17.17 7.09
N LEU A 483 -21.74 -17.03 6.56
CA LEU A 483 -21.49 -16.93 5.13
C LEU A 483 -20.74 -18.16 4.59
N PRO A 484 -20.93 -18.49 3.29
CA PRO A 484 -20.15 -19.55 2.64
C PRO A 484 -18.64 -19.25 2.66
N PRO A 485 -17.76 -20.27 2.63
CA PRO A 485 -16.30 -20.10 2.74
C PRO A 485 -15.65 -19.19 1.68
N ASN A 486 -16.25 -19.06 0.50
CA ASN A 486 -15.76 -18.20 -0.59
C ASN A 486 -16.54 -16.88 -0.70
N HIS A 487 -17.26 -16.45 0.33
CA HIS A 487 -18.01 -15.20 0.26
C HIS A 487 -17.08 -13.97 0.21
N SER A 488 -17.41 -12.97 -0.62
CA SER A 488 -16.59 -11.76 -0.83
C SER A 488 -16.31 -10.98 0.46
N TYR A 489 -17.28 -10.90 1.37
CA TYR A 489 -17.10 -10.26 2.69
C TYR A 489 -15.98 -10.89 3.53
N LEU A 490 -15.75 -12.21 3.44
CA LEU A 490 -14.61 -12.83 4.14
C LEU A 490 -13.27 -12.34 3.59
N ALA A 491 -13.18 -12.17 2.26
CA ALA A 491 -11.99 -11.61 1.62
C ALA A 491 -11.76 -10.13 2.01
N THR A 492 -12.83 -9.34 2.12
CA THR A 492 -12.77 -7.96 2.62
C THR A 492 -12.25 -7.92 4.05
N SER A 493 -12.79 -8.74 4.95
CA SER A 493 -12.38 -8.80 6.35
C SER A 493 -10.92 -9.22 6.51
N TYR A 494 -10.46 -10.23 5.76
CA TYR A 494 -9.03 -10.58 5.72
C TYR A 494 -8.15 -9.43 5.21
N THR A 495 -8.58 -8.71 4.18
CA THR A 495 -7.85 -7.55 3.64
C THR A 495 -7.73 -6.43 4.70
N ARG A 496 -8.80 -6.17 5.46
CA ARG A 496 -8.80 -5.15 6.53
C ARG A 496 -7.86 -5.53 7.67
N MET A 497 -7.95 -6.76 8.17
CA MET A 497 -7.06 -7.26 9.23
C MET A 497 -5.58 -7.22 8.77
N ALA A 498 -5.30 -7.66 7.55
CA ALA A 498 -3.97 -7.59 6.97
C ALA A 498 -3.44 -6.14 6.87
N GLY A 499 -4.32 -5.18 6.53
CA GLY A 499 -4.00 -3.76 6.51
C GLY A 499 -3.57 -3.21 7.88
N ILE A 500 -4.24 -3.63 8.96
CA ILE A 500 -3.84 -3.26 10.32
C ILE A 500 -2.50 -3.87 10.69
N LEU A 501 -2.32 -5.18 10.44
CA LEU A 501 -1.07 -5.88 10.74
C LEU A 501 0.13 -5.32 9.95
N SER A 502 -0.12 -4.86 8.73
CA SER A 502 0.87 -4.13 7.94
C SER A 502 1.30 -2.82 8.62
N LYS A 503 0.35 -2.04 9.15
CA LYS A 503 0.64 -0.79 9.87
C LYS A 503 1.34 -1.02 11.21
N THR A 504 1.07 -2.14 11.90
CA THR A 504 1.79 -2.55 13.12
C THR A 504 3.13 -3.24 12.85
N ARG A 505 3.56 -3.32 11.58
CA ARG A 505 4.81 -3.96 11.12
C ARG A 505 4.88 -5.47 11.35
N GLU A 506 3.74 -6.13 11.54
CA GLU A 506 3.62 -7.59 11.60
C GLU A 506 3.47 -8.20 10.20
N TYR A 507 4.45 -7.92 9.32
CA TYR A 507 4.36 -8.21 7.89
C TYR A 507 4.13 -9.69 7.55
N SER A 508 4.71 -10.61 8.32
CA SER A 508 4.53 -12.06 8.11
C SER A 508 3.08 -12.52 8.28
N LYS A 509 2.38 -12.01 9.30
CA LYS A 509 0.95 -12.28 9.51
C LYS A 509 0.09 -11.58 8.47
N ALA A 510 0.46 -10.35 8.09
CA ALA A 510 -0.25 -9.58 7.07
C ALA A 510 -0.26 -10.31 5.71
N VAL A 511 0.89 -10.86 5.27
CA VAL A 511 0.98 -11.67 4.03
C VAL A 511 -0.02 -12.83 4.08
N LEU A 512 -0.05 -13.58 5.18
CA LEU A 512 -0.92 -14.75 5.31
C LEU A 512 -2.41 -14.39 5.16
N PHE A 513 -2.84 -13.25 5.71
CA PHE A 513 -4.21 -12.78 5.55
C PHE A 513 -4.50 -12.24 4.14
N TYR A 514 -3.58 -11.48 3.52
CA TYR A 514 -3.76 -11.04 2.13
C TYR A 514 -3.79 -12.21 1.15
N GLU A 515 -3.00 -13.26 1.37
CA GLU A 515 -3.03 -14.47 0.54
C GLU A 515 -4.35 -15.24 0.68
N LYS A 516 -4.93 -15.31 1.89
CA LYS A 516 -6.27 -15.87 2.10
C LYS A 516 -7.34 -15.06 1.35
N ALA A 517 -7.29 -13.73 1.42
CA ALA A 517 -8.20 -12.87 0.67
C ALA A 517 -8.05 -13.07 -0.85
N LEU A 518 -6.80 -13.10 -1.33
CA LEU A 518 -6.47 -13.35 -2.74
C LEU A 518 -6.99 -14.71 -3.21
N LYS A 519 -6.89 -15.77 -2.41
CA LYS A 519 -7.42 -17.10 -2.73
C LYS A 519 -8.94 -17.08 -2.93
N ILE A 520 -9.67 -16.38 -2.06
CA ILE A 520 -11.13 -16.22 -2.20
C ILE A 520 -11.44 -15.44 -3.49
N PHE A 521 -10.73 -14.34 -3.76
CA PHE A 521 -10.94 -13.56 -4.97
C PHE A 521 -10.62 -14.33 -6.25
N LEU A 522 -9.59 -15.18 -6.26
CA LEU A 522 -9.26 -16.04 -7.41
C LEU A 522 -10.36 -17.06 -7.73
N ASN A 523 -11.08 -17.53 -6.71
CA ASN A 523 -12.17 -18.50 -6.87
C ASN A 523 -13.49 -17.85 -7.27
N THR A 524 -13.66 -16.55 -7.06
CA THR A 524 -14.96 -15.86 -7.17
C THR A 524 -15.03 -14.81 -8.27
N LEU A 525 -13.90 -14.22 -8.65
CA LEU A 525 -13.85 -13.11 -9.58
C LEU A 525 -13.24 -13.53 -10.93
N PRO A 526 -13.67 -12.91 -12.04
CA PRO A 526 -13.02 -13.10 -13.34
C PRO A 526 -11.53 -12.74 -13.29
N SER A 527 -10.72 -13.39 -14.13
CA SER A 527 -9.25 -13.25 -14.12
C SER A 527 -8.73 -11.82 -14.31
N ASN A 528 -9.51 -10.94 -14.95
CA ASN A 528 -9.18 -9.54 -15.20
C ASN A 528 -9.94 -8.59 -14.24
N HIS A 529 -10.38 -9.04 -13.07
CA HIS A 529 -11.13 -8.17 -12.16
C HIS A 529 -10.19 -7.17 -11.43
N PRO A 530 -10.54 -5.88 -11.30
CA PRO A 530 -9.70 -4.87 -10.62
C PRO A 530 -9.29 -5.24 -9.19
N ASN A 531 -10.18 -5.89 -8.43
CA ASN A 531 -9.87 -6.34 -7.07
C ASN A 531 -8.73 -7.38 -7.02
N LEU A 532 -8.57 -8.24 -8.04
CA LEU A 532 -7.43 -9.16 -8.10
C LEU A 532 -6.11 -8.39 -8.25
N ALA A 533 -6.08 -7.35 -9.08
CA ALA A 533 -4.90 -6.50 -9.22
C ALA A 533 -4.55 -5.76 -7.92
N ALA A 534 -5.56 -5.29 -7.18
CA ALA A 534 -5.37 -4.67 -5.87
C ALA A 534 -4.81 -5.68 -4.85
N SER A 535 -5.38 -6.89 -4.78
CA SER A 535 -4.91 -7.95 -3.89
C SER A 535 -3.47 -8.38 -4.21
N TYR A 536 -3.12 -8.55 -5.48
CA TYR A 536 -1.74 -8.83 -5.86
C TYR A 536 -0.78 -7.70 -5.49
N SER A 537 -1.20 -6.44 -5.64
CA SER A 537 -0.38 -5.29 -5.22
C SER A 537 -0.16 -5.26 -3.70
N ASN A 538 -1.19 -5.59 -2.92
CA ASN A 538 -1.08 -5.67 -1.45
C ASN A 538 -0.11 -6.77 -1.01
N VAL A 539 -0.20 -7.97 -1.59
CA VAL A 539 0.74 -9.06 -1.32
C VAL A 539 2.16 -8.67 -1.75
N GLY A 540 2.32 -8.05 -2.93
CA GLY A 540 3.60 -7.56 -3.43
C GLY A 540 4.26 -6.56 -2.48
N ASN A 541 3.50 -5.56 -2.01
CA ASN A 541 3.97 -4.57 -1.03
C ASN A 541 4.47 -5.23 0.25
N MET A 542 3.79 -6.28 0.74
CA MET A 542 4.22 -6.95 1.97
C MET A 542 5.52 -7.73 1.79
N TYR A 543 5.69 -8.42 0.66
CA TYR A 543 6.97 -9.06 0.35
C TYR A 543 8.10 -8.05 0.16
N PHE A 544 7.79 -6.86 -0.38
CA PHE A 544 8.75 -5.76 -0.49
C PHE A 544 9.22 -5.30 0.89
N GLU A 545 8.31 -5.07 1.84
CA GLU A 545 8.63 -4.71 3.22
C GLU A 545 9.43 -5.81 3.95
N MET A 546 9.16 -7.07 3.66
CA MET A 546 9.92 -8.23 4.16
C MET A 546 11.29 -8.42 3.47
N ARG A 547 11.64 -7.57 2.49
CA ARG A 547 12.86 -7.65 1.67
C ARG A 547 12.96 -8.91 0.78
N ASP A 548 11.85 -9.63 0.58
CA ASP A 548 11.76 -10.70 -0.44
C ASP A 548 11.37 -10.07 -1.79
N TYR A 549 12.32 -9.35 -2.37
CA TYR A 549 12.11 -8.59 -3.61
C TYR A 549 11.74 -9.49 -4.80
N SER A 550 12.17 -10.75 -4.77
CA SER A 550 11.86 -11.73 -5.82
C SER A 550 10.36 -12.03 -5.91
N LYS A 551 9.70 -12.31 -4.78
CA LYS A 551 8.25 -12.52 -4.74
C LYS A 551 7.48 -11.23 -4.93
N ALA A 552 7.97 -10.12 -4.35
CA ALA A 552 7.36 -8.80 -4.56
C ALA A 552 7.25 -8.48 -6.06
N LEU A 553 8.31 -8.73 -6.83
CA LEU A 553 8.33 -8.52 -8.27
C LEU A 553 7.25 -9.31 -8.99
N VAL A 554 7.14 -10.62 -8.71
CA VAL A 554 6.15 -11.50 -9.35
C VAL A 554 4.73 -10.99 -9.10
N TYR A 555 4.42 -10.60 -7.87
CA TYR A 555 3.09 -10.13 -7.52
C TYR A 555 2.77 -8.75 -8.11
N HIS A 556 3.72 -7.81 -8.10
CA HIS A 556 3.53 -6.51 -8.74
C HIS A 556 3.38 -6.62 -10.27
N GLN A 557 4.11 -7.54 -10.91
CA GLN A 557 3.95 -7.81 -12.35
C GLN A 557 2.58 -8.40 -12.67
N LYS A 558 2.05 -9.33 -11.85
CA LYS A 558 0.69 -9.85 -12.01
C LYS A 558 -0.36 -8.74 -11.90
N ALA A 559 -0.21 -7.84 -10.94
CA ALA A 559 -1.10 -6.69 -10.78
C ALA A 559 -1.04 -5.74 -11.99
N LEU A 560 0.17 -5.46 -12.50
CA LEU A 560 0.39 -4.63 -13.68
C LEU A 560 -0.24 -5.27 -14.93
N ALA A 561 -0.02 -6.58 -15.15
CA ALA A 561 -0.56 -7.31 -16.29
C ALA A 561 -2.10 -7.30 -16.34
N ILE A 562 -2.76 -7.44 -15.18
CA ILE A 562 -4.22 -7.33 -15.10
C ILE A 562 -4.67 -5.89 -15.43
N LYS A 563 -4.04 -4.87 -14.84
CA LYS A 563 -4.41 -3.48 -15.09
C LYS A 563 -4.18 -3.05 -16.55
N GLN A 564 -3.12 -3.53 -17.19
CA GLN A 564 -2.86 -3.27 -18.63
C GLN A 564 -3.91 -3.89 -19.56
N LYS A 565 -4.57 -4.98 -19.14
CA LYS A 565 -5.66 -5.59 -19.92
C LYS A 565 -6.98 -4.83 -19.79
N ILE A 566 -7.24 -4.21 -18.63
CA ILE A 566 -8.51 -3.53 -18.35
C ILE A 566 -8.48 -2.06 -18.79
N LEU A 567 -7.31 -1.42 -18.70
CA LEU A 567 -7.16 0.02 -18.86
C LEU A 567 -6.48 0.38 -20.19
N PRO A 568 -6.82 1.53 -20.81
CA PRO A 568 -6.07 2.07 -21.94
C PRO A 568 -4.58 2.25 -21.62
N SER A 569 -3.72 2.16 -22.64
CA SER A 569 -2.26 2.21 -22.48
C SER A 569 -1.74 3.47 -21.77
N ASN A 570 -2.45 4.59 -21.88
CA ASN A 570 -2.07 5.87 -21.25
C ASN A 570 -2.88 6.15 -19.97
N HIS A 571 -3.49 5.15 -19.33
CA HIS A 571 -4.31 5.41 -18.15
C HIS A 571 -3.46 5.70 -16.90
N HIS A 572 -3.74 6.79 -16.18
CA HIS A 572 -2.95 7.26 -15.03
C HIS A 572 -2.67 6.19 -13.94
N ARG A 573 -3.61 5.27 -13.69
CA ARG A 573 -3.43 4.15 -12.73
C ARG A 573 -2.28 3.19 -13.07
N LEU A 574 -1.76 3.19 -14.31
CA LEU A 574 -0.61 2.39 -14.70
C LEU A 574 0.71 2.96 -14.17
N ILE A 575 0.78 4.28 -13.92
CA ILE A 575 1.96 4.99 -13.39
C ILE A 575 2.42 4.36 -12.07
N ALA A 576 1.50 4.23 -11.09
CA ALA A 576 1.81 3.66 -9.79
C ALA A 576 2.32 2.21 -9.90
N CYS A 577 1.79 1.42 -10.83
CA CYS A 577 2.23 0.04 -11.04
C CYS A 577 3.62 -0.05 -11.66
N HIS A 578 3.92 0.79 -12.65
CA HIS A 578 5.26 0.89 -13.21
C HIS A 578 6.27 1.35 -12.16
N ASN A 579 5.91 2.33 -11.32
CA ASN A 579 6.77 2.78 -10.22
C ASN A 579 7.03 1.67 -9.18
N SER A 580 6.00 0.93 -8.75
CA SER A 580 6.20 -0.21 -7.83
C SER A 580 7.13 -1.28 -8.39
N VAL A 581 6.98 -1.63 -9.68
CA VAL A 581 7.87 -2.60 -10.34
C VAL A 581 9.29 -2.03 -10.49
N GLY A 582 9.43 -0.75 -10.83
CA GLY A 582 10.71 -0.06 -10.95
C GLY A 582 11.50 -0.07 -9.64
N ILE A 583 10.86 0.25 -8.52
CA ILE A 583 11.50 0.27 -7.19
C ILE A 583 12.02 -1.14 -6.82
N VAL A 584 11.25 -2.18 -7.13
CA VAL A 584 11.66 -3.56 -6.87
C VAL A 584 12.89 -3.93 -7.71
N TYR A 585 12.93 -3.55 -9.00
CA TYR A 585 14.11 -3.78 -9.84
C TYR A 585 15.37 -3.07 -9.33
N ILE A 586 15.26 -1.85 -8.79
CA ILE A 586 16.38 -1.15 -8.13
C ILE A 586 16.93 -2.00 -6.99
N LYS A 587 16.06 -2.57 -6.14
CA LYS A 587 16.48 -3.39 -4.99
C LYS A 587 17.09 -4.74 -5.40
N ILE A 588 16.74 -5.26 -6.57
CA ILE A 588 17.32 -6.50 -7.14
C ILE A 588 18.67 -6.21 -7.84
N GLY A 589 18.97 -4.95 -8.19
CA GLY A 589 20.18 -4.57 -8.93
C GLY A 589 19.99 -4.56 -10.46
N GLU A 590 18.75 -4.66 -10.94
CA GLU A 590 18.40 -4.72 -12.38
C GLU A 590 18.06 -3.32 -12.90
N TYR A 591 19.05 -2.42 -12.89
CA TYR A 591 18.84 -0.98 -13.09
C TYR A 591 18.27 -0.61 -14.48
N SER A 592 18.64 -1.33 -15.54
CA SER A 592 18.11 -1.11 -16.90
C SER A 592 16.60 -1.39 -17.00
N LYS A 593 16.12 -2.43 -16.32
CA LYS A 593 14.69 -2.76 -16.24
C LYS A 593 13.93 -1.76 -15.38
N ALA A 594 14.57 -1.24 -14.32
CA ALA A 594 14.01 -0.16 -13.51
C ALA A 594 13.80 1.12 -14.33
N LEU A 595 14.82 1.54 -15.11
CA LEU A 595 14.74 2.68 -16.03
C LEU A 595 13.57 2.53 -17.00
N SER A 596 13.45 1.37 -17.67
CA SER A 596 12.34 1.12 -18.60
C SER A 596 10.96 1.26 -17.95
N CYS A 597 10.84 0.90 -16.66
CA CYS A 597 9.58 1.06 -15.93
C CYS A 597 9.30 2.53 -15.63
N TYR A 598 10.28 3.28 -15.13
CA TYR A 598 10.11 4.70 -14.81
C TYR A 598 9.92 5.57 -16.06
N GLU A 599 10.61 5.26 -17.16
CA GLU A 599 10.42 5.93 -18.45
C GLU A 599 8.99 5.73 -18.99
N LYS A 600 8.42 4.53 -18.86
CA LYS A 600 7.01 4.29 -19.20
C LYS A 600 6.06 5.08 -18.31
N ALA A 601 6.33 5.13 -17.00
CA ALA A 601 5.54 5.93 -16.08
C ALA A 601 5.57 7.42 -16.46
N PHE A 602 6.76 7.93 -16.81
CA PHE A 602 6.97 9.30 -17.26
C PHE A 602 6.30 9.59 -18.61
N GLU A 603 6.37 8.69 -19.58
CA GLU A 603 5.69 8.82 -20.88
C GLU A 603 4.17 8.92 -20.73
N ILE A 604 3.58 8.09 -19.86
CA ILE A 604 2.14 8.16 -19.56
C ILE A 604 1.80 9.52 -18.96
N GLN A 605 2.58 9.98 -17.98
CA GLN A 605 2.38 11.29 -17.36
C GLN A 605 2.43 12.42 -18.39
N GLN A 606 3.43 12.45 -19.27
CA GLN A 606 3.56 13.45 -20.33
C GLN A 606 2.32 13.53 -21.25
N LYS A 607 1.67 12.40 -21.51
CA LYS A 607 0.47 12.34 -22.35
C LYS A 607 -0.82 12.71 -21.62
N THR A 608 -0.87 12.51 -20.30
CA THR A 608 -2.10 12.70 -19.50
C THR A 608 -2.17 13.99 -18.71
N LEU A 609 -1.02 14.55 -18.34
CA LEU A 609 -0.92 15.67 -17.40
C LEU A 609 -0.46 16.95 -18.12
N PRO A 610 -0.84 18.14 -17.62
CA PRO A 610 -0.32 19.40 -18.12
C PRO A 610 1.21 19.47 -18.06
N PRO A 611 1.86 20.25 -18.96
CA PRO A 611 3.30 20.45 -18.92
C PRO A 611 3.79 20.89 -17.53
N ASN A 612 4.92 20.33 -17.09
CA ASN A 612 5.59 20.59 -15.81
C ASN A 612 4.88 20.05 -14.55
N HIS A 613 3.81 19.25 -14.65
CA HIS A 613 3.07 18.75 -13.48
C HIS A 613 3.96 18.09 -12.42
N ALA A 614 3.67 18.29 -11.13
CA ALA A 614 4.47 17.80 -10.00
C ALA A 614 4.77 16.28 -10.05
N ASP A 615 3.77 15.47 -10.43
CA ASP A 615 3.95 14.02 -10.59
C ASP A 615 5.03 13.62 -11.63
N MET A 616 5.25 14.47 -12.65
CA MET A 616 6.34 14.26 -13.62
C MET A 616 7.70 14.39 -12.96
N ALA A 617 7.82 15.29 -11.97
CA ALA A 617 9.06 15.51 -11.24
C ALA A 617 9.44 14.29 -10.38
N THR A 618 8.47 13.59 -9.80
CA THR A 618 8.73 12.33 -9.06
C THR A 618 9.32 11.27 -9.98
N SER A 619 8.80 11.10 -11.19
CA SER A 619 9.35 10.13 -12.16
C SER A 619 10.75 10.54 -12.62
N CYS A 620 10.99 11.83 -12.91
CA CYS A 620 12.34 12.33 -13.20
C CYS A 620 13.31 12.07 -12.03
N SER A 621 12.90 12.27 -10.79
CA SER A 621 13.73 11.99 -9.60
C SER A 621 14.08 10.50 -9.50
N ASN A 622 13.12 9.59 -9.74
CA ASN A 622 13.37 8.15 -9.72
C ASN A 622 14.34 7.72 -10.85
N ILE A 623 14.19 8.29 -12.04
CA ILE A 623 15.11 8.06 -13.16
C ILE A 623 16.51 8.59 -12.82
N GLY A 624 16.60 9.82 -12.29
CA GLY A 624 17.84 10.43 -11.84
C GLY A 624 18.55 9.61 -10.76
N GLU A 625 17.82 9.10 -9.77
CA GLU A 625 18.36 8.21 -8.72
C GLU A 625 18.89 6.90 -9.31
N THR A 626 18.21 6.36 -10.32
CA THR A 626 18.69 5.15 -11.00
C THR A 626 20.02 5.41 -11.71
N TYR A 627 20.15 6.53 -12.43
CA TYR A 627 21.42 6.91 -13.06
C TYR A 627 22.52 7.24 -12.04
N LEU A 628 22.17 7.83 -10.88
CA LEU A 628 23.12 8.09 -9.79
C LEU A 628 23.72 6.78 -9.26
N ILE A 629 22.89 5.74 -9.07
CA ILE A 629 23.33 4.40 -8.64
C ILE A 629 24.20 3.72 -9.71
N MET A 630 23.89 3.96 -10.99
CA MET A 630 24.69 3.47 -12.12
C MET A 630 25.97 4.29 -12.37
N GLU A 631 26.26 5.29 -11.54
CA GLU A 631 27.41 6.20 -11.65
C GLU A 631 27.45 7.06 -12.93
N ASP A 632 26.33 7.18 -13.66
CA ASP A 632 26.16 8.13 -14.77
C ASP A 632 25.64 9.47 -14.21
N TYR A 633 26.55 10.20 -13.56
CA TYR A 633 26.23 11.46 -12.88
C TYR A 633 25.71 12.54 -13.84
N SER A 634 26.13 12.50 -15.10
CA SER A 634 25.72 13.47 -16.12
C SER A 634 24.22 13.39 -16.43
N LYS A 635 23.70 12.17 -16.66
CA LYS A 635 22.27 11.95 -16.89
C LYS A 635 21.47 12.14 -15.60
N ALA A 636 22.02 11.72 -14.45
CA ALA A 636 21.38 11.94 -13.17
C ALA A 636 21.09 13.44 -12.96
N LEU A 637 22.10 14.30 -13.15
CA LEU A 637 21.95 15.76 -13.07
C LEU A 637 20.92 16.30 -14.06
N SER A 638 20.93 15.85 -15.32
CA SER A 638 19.95 16.27 -16.32
C SER A 638 18.49 15.98 -15.88
N TYR A 639 18.23 14.77 -15.39
CA TYR A 639 16.89 14.40 -14.92
C TYR A 639 16.51 15.11 -13.62
N TYR A 640 17.44 15.31 -12.70
CA TYR A 640 17.16 16.10 -11.50
C TYR A 640 16.90 17.57 -11.79
N GLN A 641 17.57 18.18 -12.77
CA GLN A 641 17.28 19.54 -13.23
C GLN A 641 15.88 19.63 -13.88
N GLN A 642 15.48 18.60 -14.63
CA GLN A 642 14.10 18.52 -15.14
C GLN A 642 13.08 18.38 -14.01
N ALA A 643 13.35 17.55 -12.99
CA ALA A 643 12.50 17.43 -11.81
C ALA A 643 12.37 18.77 -11.08
N LEU A 644 13.49 19.49 -10.91
CA LEU A 644 13.52 20.81 -10.28
C LEU A 644 12.68 21.83 -11.07
N THR A 645 12.82 21.85 -12.39
CA THR A 645 12.05 22.75 -13.27
C THR A 645 10.54 22.48 -13.19
N ASN A 646 10.15 21.20 -13.15
CA ASN A 646 8.76 20.78 -13.03
C ASN A 646 8.15 21.24 -11.69
N PHE A 647 8.86 21.08 -10.58
CA PHE A 647 8.39 21.57 -9.28
C PHE A 647 8.34 23.10 -9.22
N GLN A 648 9.42 23.81 -9.57
CA GLN A 648 9.53 25.27 -9.42
C GLN A 648 8.47 26.07 -10.18
N LYS A 649 7.99 25.57 -11.32
CA LYS A 649 6.95 26.26 -12.11
C LYS A 649 5.54 26.13 -11.52
N ASN A 650 5.32 25.13 -10.68
CA ASN A 650 4.00 24.79 -10.13
C ASN A 650 3.88 25.04 -8.63
N SER A 651 4.97 25.41 -7.97
CA SER A 651 5.03 25.57 -6.52
C SER A 651 5.54 26.93 -6.09
N SER A 652 5.18 27.33 -4.86
CA SER A 652 5.84 28.49 -4.24
C SER A 652 7.34 28.21 -4.06
N LYS A 653 8.16 29.26 -4.00
CA LYS A 653 9.63 29.17 -3.87
C LYS A 653 10.10 28.38 -2.61
N ASN A 654 9.19 28.16 -1.64
CA ASN A 654 9.44 27.44 -0.39
C ASN A 654 8.68 26.10 -0.30
N ASP A 655 8.35 25.47 -1.43
CA ASP A 655 7.72 24.14 -1.39
C ASP A 655 8.69 23.08 -0.83
N SER A 656 8.24 22.36 0.21
CA SER A 656 9.01 21.29 0.85
C SER A 656 9.31 20.12 -0.10
N ASN A 657 8.54 19.95 -1.18
CA ASN A 657 8.79 18.95 -2.22
C ASN A 657 10.09 19.21 -3.01
N LEU A 658 10.63 20.43 -2.99
CA LEU A 658 11.90 20.76 -3.63
C LEU A 658 13.10 20.18 -2.87
N VAL A 659 12.95 19.93 -1.58
CA VAL A 659 14.08 19.60 -0.70
C VAL A 659 14.75 18.26 -1.05
N PRO A 660 14.01 17.15 -1.27
CA PRO A 660 14.62 15.90 -1.72
C PRO A 660 15.37 16.06 -3.04
N VAL A 661 14.86 16.85 -3.99
CA VAL A 661 15.51 17.09 -5.28
C VAL A 661 16.83 17.83 -5.10
N TYR A 662 16.86 18.89 -4.28
CA TYR A 662 18.10 19.60 -3.98
C TYR A 662 19.14 18.73 -3.29
N ILE A 663 18.72 17.85 -2.37
CA ILE A 663 19.64 16.87 -1.76
C ILE A 663 20.23 15.96 -2.82
N GLN A 664 19.42 15.42 -3.74
CA GLN A 664 19.91 14.52 -4.79
C GLN A 664 20.84 15.22 -5.80
N ILE A 665 20.54 16.46 -6.18
CA ILE A 665 21.45 17.27 -7.02
C ILE A 665 22.76 17.53 -6.28
N GLY A 666 22.69 17.91 -5.00
CA GLY A 666 23.88 18.11 -4.17
C GLY A 666 24.74 16.84 -4.04
N LEU A 667 24.10 15.67 -3.94
CA LEU A 667 24.79 14.37 -3.92
C LEU A 667 25.47 14.06 -5.25
N ALA A 668 24.82 14.35 -6.37
CA ALA A 668 25.43 14.16 -7.68
C ALA A 668 26.66 15.05 -7.86
N HIS A 669 26.58 16.34 -7.51
CA HIS A 669 27.73 17.26 -7.52
C HIS A 669 28.85 16.83 -6.57
N GLU A 670 28.51 16.33 -5.36
CA GLU A 670 29.47 15.78 -4.41
C GLU A 670 30.25 14.60 -5.00
N LYS A 671 29.60 13.75 -5.81
CA LYS A 671 30.23 12.58 -6.45
C LYS A 671 31.17 12.95 -7.59
N ILE A 672 30.87 14.01 -8.34
CA ILE A 672 31.77 14.56 -9.38
C ILE A 672 32.77 15.59 -8.84
N THR A 673 32.90 15.71 -7.51
CA THR A 673 33.84 16.60 -6.80
C THR A 673 33.60 18.11 -6.98
N GLU A 674 32.41 18.50 -7.44
CA GLU A 674 31.94 19.90 -7.52
C GLU A 674 31.36 20.33 -6.16
N PHE A 675 32.24 20.50 -5.17
CA PHE A 675 31.84 20.70 -3.78
C PHE A 675 31.12 22.02 -3.50
N LEU A 676 31.42 23.08 -4.26
CA LEU A 676 30.79 24.41 -4.06
C LEU A 676 29.32 24.39 -4.50
N GLU A 677 29.05 23.74 -5.64
CA GLU A 677 27.73 23.50 -6.18
C GLU A 677 26.92 22.61 -5.23
N ALA A 678 27.53 21.52 -4.74
CA ALA A 678 26.89 20.66 -3.74
C ALA A 678 26.46 21.44 -2.49
N LEU A 679 27.34 22.29 -1.95
CA LEU A 679 27.02 23.15 -0.80
C LEU A 679 25.91 24.17 -1.12
N SER A 680 25.87 24.73 -2.33
CA SER A 680 24.82 25.65 -2.75
C SER A 680 23.43 25.00 -2.71
N TYR A 681 23.33 23.77 -3.23
CA TYR A 681 22.08 23.01 -3.22
C TYR A 681 21.68 22.54 -1.81
N TYR A 682 22.63 22.05 -1.00
CA TYR A 682 22.35 21.71 0.39
C TYR A 682 21.93 22.93 1.23
N THR A 683 22.51 24.10 0.97
CA THR A 683 22.11 25.36 1.63
C THR A 683 20.68 25.75 1.24
N SER A 684 20.34 25.66 -0.05
CA SER A 684 18.98 25.92 -0.55
C SER A 684 17.95 24.97 0.07
N ALA A 685 18.29 23.69 0.19
CA ALA A 685 17.47 22.70 0.89
C ALA A 685 17.29 23.06 2.38
N LEU A 686 18.37 23.43 3.07
CA LEU A 686 18.37 23.80 4.49
C LEU A 686 17.48 25.00 4.77
N GLU A 687 17.54 26.04 3.93
CA GLU A 687 16.69 27.23 4.08
C GLU A 687 15.20 26.91 3.99
N ILE A 688 14.80 26.01 3.08
CA ILE A 688 13.39 25.59 2.93
C ILE A 688 12.96 24.75 4.15
N SER A 689 13.79 23.82 4.58
CA SER A 689 13.50 22.96 5.74
C SER A 689 13.35 23.74 7.03
N GLN A 690 14.14 24.78 7.25
CA GLN A 690 14.03 25.64 8.42
C GLN A 690 12.77 26.51 8.43
N LYS A 691 12.21 26.82 7.25
CA LYS A 691 10.98 27.64 7.09
C LYS A 691 9.70 26.82 7.10
N THR A 692 9.78 25.50 6.95
CA THR A 692 8.62 24.60 6.90
C THR A 692 8.18 24.21 8.31
N LEU A 693 6.92 24.43 8.67
CA LEU A 693 6.34 24.04 9.96
C LEU A 693 5.27 22.94 9.78
N PRO A 694 5.29 21.86 10.60
CA PRO A 694 6.27 21.57 11.64
C PRO A 694 7.66 21.25 11.09
N LEU A 695 8.69 21.54 11.88
CA LEU A 695 10.09 21.28 11.51
C LEU A 695 10.32 19.78 11.31
N ASP A 696 10.82 19.41 10.13
CA ASP A 696 11.30 18.05 9.85
C ASP A 696 12.74 17.90 10.35
N TYR A 697 12.88 17.55 11.63
CA TYR A 697 14.18 17.33 12.27
C TYR A 697 15.01 16.24 11.59
N LYS A 698 14.38 15.23 10.97
CA LYS A 698 15.10 14.16 10.27
C LYS A 698 15.80 14.70 9.03
N LEU A 699 15.16 15.63 8.34
CA LEU A 699 15.72 16.18 7.12
C LEU A 699 16.82 17.22 7.42
N LEU A 700 16.67 17.99 8.50
CA LEU A 700 17.70 18.90 8.99
C LEU A 700 18.99 18.15 9.37
N THR A 701 18.91 17.00 10.05
CA THR A 701 20.10 16.21 10.43
C THR A 701 20.82 15.67 9.20
N ILE A 702 20.08 15.17 8.20
CA ILE A 702 20.67 14.73 6.92
C ILE A 702 21.45 15.88 6.26
N LEU A 703 20.87 17.08 6.19
CA LEU A 703 21.50 18.22 5.55
C LEU A 703 22.77 18.66 6.28
N TYR A 704 22.73 18.79 7.61
CA TYR A 704 23.92 19.13 8.39
C TYR A 704 25.01 18.07 8.25
N TRP A 705 24.67 16.79 8.29
CA TRP A 705 25.62 15.69 8.08
C TRP A 705 26.26 15.75 6.68
N LYS A 706 25.45 15.99 5.64
CA LYS A 706 25.94 16.12 4.25
C LYS A 706 26.87 17.32 4.06
N MET A 707 26.49 18.49 4.58
CA MET A 707 27.33 19.68 4.55
C MET A 707 28.64 19.47 5.32
N GLY A 708 28.58 18.82 6.49
CA GLY A 708 29.75 18.44 7.28
C GLY A 708 30.71 17.54 6.47
N GLY A 709 30.18 16.53 5.79
CA GLY A 709 30.95 15.64 4.92
C GLY A 709 31.58 16.33 3.71
N VAL A 710 30.91 17.31 3.11
CA VAL A 710 31.50 18.10 2.01
C VAL A 710 32.64 18.98 2.52
N TYR A 711 32.46 19.71 3.62
CA TYR A 711 33.53 20.51 4.21
C TYR A 711 34.72 19.68 4.69
N GLU A 712 34.47 18.46 5.16
CA GLU A 712 35.53 17.49 5.48
C GLU A 712 36.37 17.16 4.25
N LYS A 713 35.72 16.81 3.12
CA LYS A 713 36.40 16.51 1.85
C LYS A 713 37.16 17.71 1.26
N MET A 714 36.67 18.93 1.49
CA MET A 714 37.35 20.17 1.09
C MET A 714 38.55 20.53 1.98
N GLY A 715 38.80 19.79 3.08
CA GLY A 715 39.88 20.12 4.01
C GLY A 715 39.57 21.32 4.91
N HIS A 716 38.29 21.56 5.22
CA HIS A 716 37.83 22.62 6.14
C HIS A 716 37.28 22.03 7.45
N PRO A 717 38.14 21.48 8.33
CA PRO A 717 37.71 20.73 9.51
C PRO A 717 36.88 21.56 10.50
N SER A 718 37.17 22.86 10.65
CA SER A 718 36.37 23.74 11.53
C SER A 718 34.91 23.84 11.07
N LYS A 719 34.67 24.05 9.77
CA LYS A 719 33.30 24.14 9.24
C LYS A 719 32.59 22.79 9.28
N ALA A 720 33.32 21.71 9.03
CA ALA A 720 32.78 20.36 9.15
C ALA A 720 32.31 20.08 10.58
N LEU A 721 33.13 20.45 11.57
CA LEU A 721 32.81 20.31 12.99
C LEU A 721 31.54 21.08 13.36
N ASP A 722 31.42 22.35 12.96
CA ASP A 722 30.23 23.18 13.25
C ASP A 722 28.93 22.53 12.75
N HIS A 723 28.96 21.91 11.57
CA HIS A 723 27.80 21.24 11.01
C HIS A 723 27.48 19.91 11.71
N TYR A 724 28.48 19.08 11.99
CA TYR A 724 28.27 17.84 12.74
C TYR A 724 27.81 18.09 14.19
N GLU A 725 28.25 19.17 14.84
CA GLU A 725 27.78 19.54 16.18
C GLU A 725 26.30 19.96 16.18
N LYS A 726 25.86 20.75 15.19
CA LYS A 726 24.45 21.09 14.99
C LYS A 726 23.58 19.87 14.72
N GLU A 727 24.07 18.92 13.92
CA GLU A 727 23.40 17.64 13.71
C GLU A 727 23.23 16.89 15.03
N LEU A 728 24.32 16.76 15.80
CA LEU A 728 24.32 16.03 17.07
C LEU A 728 23.36 16.66 18.10
N GLU A 729 23.27 17.99 18.17
CA GLU A 729 22.34 18.69 19.04
C GLU A 729 20.88 18.30 18.76
N ILE A 730 20.50 18.24 17.47
CA ILE A 730 19.15 17.82 17.06
C ILE A 730 18.94 16.32 17.36
N LEU A 731 19.91 15.46 17.06
CA LEU A 731 19.78 14.02 17.31
C LEU A 731 19.60 13.71 18.80
N ARG A 732 20.30 14.43 19.69
CA ARG A 732 20.21 14.22 21.16
C ARG A 732 18.84 14.59 21.74
N THR A 733 18.13 15.51 21.11
CA THR A 733 16.80 15.95 21.58
C THR A 733 15.66 15.13 20.96
N THR A 734 15.89 14.50 19.81
CA THR A 734 14.86 13.81 19.02
C THR A 734 14.90 12.29 19.12
N LEU A 735 16.07 11.70 19.40
CA LEU A 735 16.27 10.25 19.43
C LEU A 735 16.60 9.73 20.83
N PRO A 736 16.28 8.45 21.12
CA PRO A 736 16.69 7.83 22.37
C PRO A 736 18.23 7.72 22.48
N PRO A 737 18.79 7.69 23.71
CA PRO A 737 20.24 7.79 23.94
C PRO A 737 21.11 6.74 23.22
N ASN A 738 20.59 5.54 23.00
CA ASN A 738 21.31 4.43 22.36
C ASN A 738 21.00 4.30 20.85
N HIS A 739 20.55 5.36 20.17
CA HIS A 739 20.23 5.28 18.74
C HIS A 739 21.50 5.25 17.86
N SER A 740 21.52 4.42 16.81
CA SER A 740 22.68 4.24 15.92
C SER A 740 23.18 5.53 15.24
N HIS A 741 22.27 6.43 14.83
CA HIS A 741 22.62 7.75 14.31
C HIS A 741 23.46 8.61 15.28
N LEU A 742 23.25 8.50 16.59
CA LEU A 742 24.10 9.20 17.57
C LEU A 742 25.53 8.68 17.52
N ALA A 743 25.72 7.36 17.46
CA ALA A 743 27.06 6.76 17.34
C ALA A 743 27.78 7.22 16.06
N ALA A 744 27.07 7.29 14.93
CA ALA A 744 27.64 7.77 13.66
C ALA A 744 28.06 9.25 13.71
N SER A 745 27.26 10.10 14.35
CA SER A 745 27.58 11.53 14.52
C SER A 745 28.77 11.72 15.48
N TYR A 746 28.79 11.01 16.62
CA TYR A 746 29.95 10.97 17.52
C TYR A 746 31.24 10.53 16.81
N ALA A 747 31.17 9.48 15.98
CA ALA A 747 32.32 9.00 15.21
C ALA A 747 32.78 10.03 14.16
N SER A 748 31.86 10.73 13.50
CA SER A 748 32.18 11.78 12.51
C SER A 748 32.90 12.96 13.18
N ILE A 749 32.41 13.42 14.33
CA ILE A 749 33.07 14.47 15.12
C ILE A 749 34.44 14.01 15.61
N GLY A 750 34.55 12.78 16.14
CA GLY A 750 35.83 12.21 16.58
C GLY A 750 36.89 12.21 15.47
N ARG A 751 36.49 11.87 14.24
CA ARG A 751 37.36 11.89 13.07
C ARG A 751 37.86 13.30 12.72
N ILE A 752 36.98 14.30 12.73
CA ILE A 752 37.36 15.70 12.48
C ILE A 752 38.28 16.25 13.56
N LEU A 753 38.03 15.92 14.83
CA LEU A 753 38.90 16.33 15.94
C LEU A 753 40.29 15.69 15.84
N ASN A 754 40.38 14.45 15.36
CA ASN A 754 41.65 13.79 15.08
C ASN A 754 42.45 14.53 13.98
N ILE A 755 41.78 14.89 12.88
CA ILE A 755 42.39 15.69 11.79
C ILE A 755 42.85 17.05 12.31
N SER A 756 42.10 17.64 13.25
CA SER A 756 42.41 18.93 13.86
C SER A 756 43.50 18.86 14.94
N GLY A 757 43.97 17.66 15.31
CA GLY A 757 45.01 17.44 16.32
C GLY A 757 44.52 17.41 17.78
N ASP A 758 43.23 17.54 18.06
CA ASP A 758 42.67 17.41 19.42
C ASP A 758 42.38 15.94 19.73
N TYR A 759 43.46 15.16 19.87
CA TYR A 759 43.41 13.71 20.07
C TYR A 759 42.62 13.31 21.33
N SER A 760 42.70 14.12 22.39
CA SER A 760 41.99 13.92 23.65
C SER A 760 40.48 13.95 23.48
N LYS A 761 39.94 14.97 22.81
CA LYS A 761 38.50 15.01 22.54
C LYS A 761 38.11 13.97 21.50
N ALA A 762 38.94 13.74 20.48
CA ALA A 762 38.69 12.72 19.47
C ALA A 762 38.46 11.33 20.11
N LEU A 763 39.31 10.94 21.07
CA LEU A 763 39.14 9.70 21.84
C LEU A 763 37.81 9.69 22.60
N SER A 764 37.48 10.75 23.34
CA SER A 764 36.22 10.82 24.10
C SER A 764 34.97 10.66 23.21
N TYR A 765 34.98 11.26 22.02
CA TYR A 765 33.88 11.14 21.05
C TYR A 765 33.80 9.71 20.46
N HIS A 766 34.93 9.11 20.10
CA HIS A 766 34.96 7.72 19.62
C HIS A 766 34.60 6.69 20.69
N GLU A 767 34.96 6.93 21.96
CA GLU A 767 34.56 6.08 23.10
C GLU A 767 33.05 6.12 23.32
N LYS A 768 32.40 7.29 23.22
CA LYS A 768 30.93 7.39 23.24
C LYS A 768 30.28 6.66 22.08
N ALA A 769 30.84 6.78 20.88
CA ALA A 769 30.35 6.05 19.70
C ALA A 769 30.45 4.53 19.90
N LEU A 770 31.56 4.06 20.52
CA LEU A 770 31.77 2.67 20.86
C LEU A 770 30.77 2.20 21.92
N GLU A 771 30.59 2.94 23.01
CA GLU A 771 29.65 2.63 24.10
C GLU A 771 28.22 2.45 23.58
N ILE A 772 27.75 3.40 22.77
CA ILE A 772 26.43 3.29 22.14
C ILE A 772 26.37 2.02 21.27
N SER A 773 27.38 1.80 20.43
CA SER A 773 27.43 0.65 19.53
C SER A 773 27.44 -0.70 20.26
N GLU A 774 28.14 -0.80 21.40
CA GLU A 774 28.16 -2.01 22.25
C GLU A 774 26.80 -2.28 22.90
N ASN A 775 26.02 -1.22 23.20
CA ASN A 775 24.69 -1.36 23.78
C ASN A 775 23.60 -1.82 22.79
N ILE A 776 23.75 -1.51 21.50
CA ILE A 776 22.75 -1.86 20.46
C ILE A 776 23.10 -3.09 19.61
N LEU A 777 24.38 -3.44 19.50
CA LEU A 777 24.84 -4.43 18.53
C LEU A 777 25.37 -5.69 19.22
N PRO A 778 25.21 -6.88 18.61
CA PRO A 778 25.91 -8.09 19.05
C PRO A 778 27.42 -7.88 19.12
N SER A 779 28.10 -8.59 20.00
CA SER A 779 29.56 -8.48 20.23
C SER A 779 30.42 -8.78 18.98
N ASN A 780 29.83 -9.41 17.97
CA ASN A 780 30.40 -9.69 16.67
C ASN A 780 29.67 -8.87 15.58
N HIS A 781 29.48 -7.56 15.76
CA HIS A 781 28.94 -6.71 14.70
C HIS A 781 30.04 -5.86 14.04
N SER A 782 30.03 -5.72 12.71
CA SER A 782 31.06 -5.02 11.92
C SER A 782 31.30 -3.58 12.39
N ASN A 783 30.24 -2.81 12.67
CA ASN A 783 30.36 -1.44 13.21
C ASN A 783 31.21 -1.35 14.50
N LEU A 784 31.24 -2.39 15.35
CA LEU A 784 32.12 -2.40 16.52
C LEU A 784 33.59 -2.41 16.07
N ALA A 785 33.94 -3.22 15.08
CA ALA A 785 35.28 -3.22 14.50
C ALA A 785 35.66 -1.84 13.94
N THR A 786 34.73 -1.15 13.27
CA THR A 786 34.94 0.23 12.80
C THR A 786 35.22 1.19 13.94
N CYS A 787 34.48 1.11 15.05
CA CYS A 787 34.73 1.93 16.24
C CYS A 787 36.12 1.67 16.83
N TYR A 788 36.50 0.40 17.02
CA TYR A 788 37.84 0.03 17.50
C TYR A 788 38.93 0.51 16.54
N SER A 789 38.74 0.39 15.23
CA SER A 789 39.68 0.88 14.22
C SER A 789 39.84 2.40 14.28
N ASN A 790 38.75 3.16 14.42
CA ASN A 790 38.81 4.62 14.53
C ASN A 790 39.60 5.07 15.77
N ILE A 791 39.41 4.41 16.93
CA ILE A 791 40.22 4.66 18.13
C ILE A 791 41.70 4.34 17.87
N GLY A 792 41.97 3.23 17.15
CA GLY A 792 43.31 2.88 16.71
C GLY A 792 43.97 3.98 15.86
N VAL A 793 43.21 4.60 14.94
CA VAL A 793 43.67 5.71 14.10
C VAL A 793 44.04 6.92 14.95
N VAL A 794 43.25 7.25 15.98
CA VAL A 794 43.60 8.37 16.88
C VAL A 794 44.89 8.10 17.65
N TYR A 795 45.09 6.89 18.18
CA TYR A 795 46.35 6.54 18.85
C TYR A 795 47.54 6.53 17.88
N PHE A 796 47.34 6.13 16.63
CA PHE A 796 48.36 6.21 15.58
C PHE A 796 48.75 7.66 15.31
N SER A 797 47.77 8.55 15.09
CA SER A 797 48.02 9.99 14.89
C SER A 797 48.71 10.66 16.09
N LYS A 798 48.41 10.20 17.31
CA LYS A 798 49.09 10.66 18.53
C LYS A 798 50.52 10.13 18.69
N GLY A 799 50.95 9.15 17.89
CA GLY A 799 52.26 8.49 17.99
C GLY A 799 52.33 7.37 19.03
N GLU A 800 51.21 6.98 19.65
CA GLU A 800 51.14 5.87 20.62
C GLU A 800 50.91 4.53 19.90
N TYR A 801 51.86 4.13 19.05
CA TYR A 801 51.74 3.00 18.12
C TYR A 801 51.37 1.67 18.78
N SER A 802 51.90 1.37 19.98
CA SER A 802 51.58 0.14 20.71
C SER A 802 50.10 0.03 21.10
N LYS A 803 49.47 1.16 21.47
CA LYS A 803 48.03 1.19 21.75
C LYS A 803 47.23 1.08 20.47
N ALA A 804 47.63 1.78 19.41
CA ALA A 804 46.99 1.67 18.10
C ALA A 804 46.92 0.20 17.63
N ILE A 805 48.03 -0.53 17.71
CA ILE A 805 48.10 -1.97 17.41
C ILE A 805 47.11 -2.78 18.24
N THR A 806 46.96 -2.46 19.53
CA THR A 806 46.02 -3.18 20.42
C THR A 806 44.58 -3.01 19.96
N PHE A 807 44.18 -1.79 19.60
CA PHE A 807 42.85 -1.49 19.09
C PHE A 807 42.61 -2.08 17.70
N TYR A 808 43.58 -2.01 16.79
CA TYR A 808 43.48 -2.65 15.47
C TYR A 808 43.37 -4.17 15.57
N LYS A 809 44.11 -4.82 16.48
CA LYS A 809 43.97 -6.28 16.71
C LYS A 809 42.57 -6.67 17.18
N LYS A 810 41.94 -5.87 18.06
CA LYS A 810 40.54 -6.09 18.45
C LYS A 810 39.58 -5.93 17.27
N ALA A 811 39.76 -4.90 16.45
CA ALA A 811 38.96 -4.70 15.24
C ALA A 811 39.09 -5.87 14.25
N ILE A 812 40.32 -6.38 14.07
CA ILE A 812 40.60 -7.57 13.26
C ILE A 812 39.92 -8.82 13.83
N GLU A 813 40.04 -9.06 15.15
CA GLU A 813 39.44 -10.22 15.80
C GLU A 813 37.91 -10.25 15.64
N ILE A 814 37.26 -9.09 15.80
CA ILE A 814 35.82 -8.94 15.58
C ILE A 814 35.50 -9.23 14.11
N SER A 815 36.19 -8.57 13.18
CA SER A 815 35.93 -8.72 11.74
C SER A 815 36.12 -10.16 11.24
N GLN A 816 37.11 -10.89 11.77
CA GLN A 816 37.38 -12.30 11.43
C GLN A 816 36.27 -13.27 11.89
N LYS A 817 35.49 -12.93 12.92
CA LYS A 817 34.42 -13.80 13.46
C LYS A 817 33.09 -13.68 12.70
N ILE A 818 32.93 -12.66 11.86
CA ILE A 818 31.63 -12.24 11.31
C ILE A 818 31.51 -12.57 9.84
N LEU A 819 32.61 -12.39 9.11
CA LEU A 819 32.59 -12.27 7.66
C LEU A 819 33.29 -13.47 7.02
N PRO A 820 32.90 -13.87 5.79
CA PRO A 820 33.82 -14.61 4.92
C PRO A 820 35.16 -13.86 4.88
N SER A 821 36.27 -14.55 4.65
CA SER A 821 37.65 -14.05 4.69
C SER A 821 37.99 -12.90 3.72
N ASP A 822 36.98 -12.22 3.18
CA ASP A 822 36.89 -11.65 1.84
C ASP A 822 36.21 -10.25 1.90
N ASP A 823 36.30 -9.51 3.01
CA ASP A 823 35.67 -8.18 3.19
C ASP A 823 36.68 -7.00 3.23
N ILE A 824 36.26 -5.85 2.70
CA ILE A 824 36.99 -4.57 2.58
C ILE A 824 37.32 -3.97 3.95
N ASP A 825 36.45 -4.15 4.95
CA ASP A 825 36.65 -3.61 6.30
C ASP A 825 37.84 -4.29 7.03
N LEU A 826 37.98 -5.61 6.86
CA LEU A 826 39.11 -6.37 7.38
C LEU A 826 40.42 -5.95 6.71
N THR A 827 40.37 -5.74 5.40
CA THR A 827 41.50 -5.25 4.59
C THR A 827 42.01 -3.89 5.10
N THR A 828 41.10 -2.97 5.38
CA THR A 828 41.43 -1.64 5.95
C THR A 828 42.11 -1.76 7.30
N CYS A 829 41.64 -2.66 8.18
CA CYS A 829 42.28 -2.89 9.48
C CYS A 829 43.70 -3.45 9.33
N TYR A 830 43.93 -4.37 8.39
CA TYR A 830 45.26 -4.91 8.09
C TYR A 830 46.23 -3.86 7.56
N ILE A 831 45.75 -2.91 6.76
CA ILE A 831 46.58 -1.81 6.27
C ILE A 831 46.94 -0.85 7.40
N ASN A 832 45.97 -0.47 8.23
CA ASN A 832 46.21 0.44 9.35
C ASN A 832 47.24 -0.13 10.34
N ILE A 833 47.15 -1.43 10.66
CA ILE A 833 48.13 -2.09 11.52
C ILE A 833 49.49 -2.24 10.82
N ALA A 834 49.52 -2.53 9.51
CA ALA A 834 50.76 -2.64 8.74
C ALA A 834 51.51 -1.29 8.68
N SER A 835 50.81 -0.19 8.37
CA SER A 835 51.34 1.17 8.43
C SER A 835 51.83 1.55 9.82
N THR A 836 51.18 1.04 10.87
CA THR A 836 51.65 1.25 12.26
C THR A 836 52.98 0.53 12.54
N TYR A 837 53.13 -0.71 12.07
CA TYR A 837 54.41 -1.44 12.17
C TYR A 837 55.51 -0.79 11.31
N GLU A 838 55.18 -0.26 10.13
CA GLU A 838 56.10 0.50 9.27
C GLU A 838 56.67 1.73 10.00
N LYS A 839 55.82 2.53 10.66
CA LYS A 839 56.27 3.67 11.47
C LYS A 839 57.13 3.30 12.67
N MET A 840 56.99 2.08 13.18
CA MET A 840 57.85 1.55 14.26
C MET A 840 59.18 0.97 13.74
N GLY A 841 59.36 0.85 12.41
CA GLY A 841 60.51 0.17 11.80
C GLY A 841 60.43 -1.36 11.82
N ALA A 842 59.28 -1.93 12.23
CA ALA A 842 59.01 -3.36 12.26
C ALA A 842 58.55 -3.84 10.88
N TYR A 843 59.46 -3.79 9.91
CA TYR A 843 59.12 -3.96 8.50
C TYR A 843 58.62 -5.37 8.13
N LEU A 844 59.11 -6.42 8.81
CA LEU A 844 58.68 -7.80 8.53
C LEU A 844 57.21 -8.02 8.92
N GLU A 845 56.80 -7.49 10.06
CA GLU A 845 55.41 -7.51 10.51
C GLU A 845 54.52 -6.69 9.59
N ALA A 846 54.98 -5.51 9.16
CA ALA A 846 54.26 -4.68 8.19
C ALA A 846 54.03 -5.42 6.87
N VAL A 847 55.06 -6.09 6.32
CA VAL A 847 54.93 -6.92 5.10
C VAL A 847 53.87 -8.00 5.29
N SER A 848 53.91 -8.74 6.40
CA SER A 848 52.95 -9.83 6.66
C SER A 848 51.49 -9.38 6.67
N TYR A 849 51.20 -8.20 7.25
CA TYR A 849 49.84 -7.67 7.25
C TYR A 849 49.42 -7.09 5.90
N PHE A 850 50.33 -6.46 5.14
CA PHE A 850 50.03 -6.03 3.78
C PHE A 850 49.77 -7.21 2.82
N GLU A 851 50.52 -8.31 2.94
CA GLU A 851 50.29 -9.52 2.15
C GLU A 851 48.89 -10.09 2.40
N LYS A 852 48.43 -10.11 3.66
CA LYS A 852 47.05 -10.51 4.01
C LYS A 852 46.01 -9.58 3.37
N ALA A 853 46.23 -8.27 3.41
CA ALA A 853 45.32 -7.31 2.78
C ALA A 853 45.24 -7.50 1.26
N VAL A 854 46.37 -7.73 0.59
CA VAL A 854 46.44 -7.99 -0.85
C VAL A 854 45.79 -9.33 -1.23
N GLU A 855 46.02 -10.39 -0.46
CA GLU A 855 45.44 -11.71 -0.71
C GLU A 855 43.90 -11.66 -0.70
N ILE A 856 43.33 -10.97 0.30
CA ILE A 856 41.89 -10.75 0.42
C ILE A 856 41.35 -9.96 -0.77
N GLN A 857 42.03 -8.86 -1.14
CA GLN A 857 41.59 -8.01 -2.24
C GLN A 857 41.65 -8.72 -3.60
N GLN A 858 42.66 -9.57 -3.82
CA GLN A 858 42.80 -10.35 -5.06
C GLN A 858 41.69 -11.41 -5.23
N LYS A 859 41.17 -11.97 -4.13
CA LYS A 859 40.07 -12.96 -4.17
C LYS A 859 38.70 -12.32 -4.40
N THR A 860 38.53 -11.06 -4.01
CA THR A 860 37.22 -10.40 -3.88
C THR A 860 36.88 -9.44 -5.00
N SER A 861 37.88 -8.92 -5.71
CA SER A 861 37.73 -7.87 -6.71
C SER A 861 38.16 -8.31 -8.09
N SER A 862 37.69 -7.58 -9.12
CA SER A 862 38.32 -7.61 -10.44
C SER A 862 39.82 -7.30 -10.32
N PRO A 863 40.69 -7.89 -11.17
CA PRO A 863 42.14 -7.66 -11.13
C PRO A 863 42.56 -6.19 -11.23
N ASN A 864 41.68 -5.34 -11.78
CA ASN A 864 41.88 -3.90 -11.92
C ASN A 864 41.00 -3.16 -10.88
N ASN A 865 41.53 -2.94 -9.68
CA ASN A 865 40.88 -2.17 -8.61
C ASN A 865 41.82 -1.08 -8.07
N LEU A 866 41.34 0.17 -7.94
CA LEU A 866 42.12 1.30 -7.44
C LEU A 866 42.64 1.11 -6.00
N LEU A 867 41.90 0.41 -5.15
CA LEU A 867 42.36 0.07 -3.80
C LEU A 867 43.59 -0.84 -3.85
N LEU A 868 43.56 -1.84 -4.73
CA LEU A 868 44.69 -2.75 -4.94
C LEU A 868 45.94 -1.99 -5.42
N ALA A 869 45.78 -1.01 -6.32
CA ALA A 869 46.89 -0.15 -6.74
C ALA A 869 47.50 0.64 -5.56
N THR A 870 46.66 1.17 -4.66
CA THR A 870 47.13 1.84 -3.44
C THR A 870 47.91 0.90 -2.52
N TYR A 871 47.48 -0.36 -2.41
CA TYR A 871 48.17 -1.35 -1.59
C TYR A 871 49.55 -1.69 -2.15
N TYR A 872 49.65 -1.91 -3.46
CA TYR A 872 50.95 -2.11 -4.11
C TYR A 872 51.84 -0.87 -3.99
N ASN A 873 51.29 0.34 -4.08
CA ASN A 873 52.08 1.56 -3.86
C ASN A 873 52.66 1.63 -2.43
N ASN A 874 51.88 1.23 -1.42
CA ASN A 874 52.35 1.17 -0.03
C ASN A 874 53.39 0.06 0.19
N MET A 875 53.24 -1.10 -0.45
CA MET A 875 54.27 -2.14 -0.47
C MET A 875 55.55 -1.66 -1.15
N GLY A 876 55.42 -0.89 -2.24
CA GLY A 876 56.53 -0.22 -2.92
C GLY A 876 57.33 0.64 -1.94
N LEU A 877 56.64 1.52 -1.22
CA LEU A 877 57.24 2.38 -0.20
C LEU A 877 57.93 1.57 0.92
N LEU A 878 57.27 0.51 1.39
CA LEU A 878 57.81 -0.35 2.44
C LEU A 878 59.12 -1.02 2.02
N TYR A 879 59.16 -1.62 0.82
CA TYR A 879 60.39 -2.24 0.31
C TYR A 879 61.48 -1.21 0.00
N ASP A 880 61.12 0.01 -0.41
CA ASP A 880 62.08 1.10 -0.64
C ASP A 880 62.73 1.52 0.68
N ASN A 881 61.93 1.68 1.74
CA ASN A 881 62.41 1.96 3.11
C ASN A 881 63.30 0.84 3.68
N MET A 882 63.10 -0.41 3.25
CA MET A 882 63.97 -1.55 3.58
C MET A 882 65.28 -1.59 2.75
N GLY A 883 65.47 -0.69 1.79
CA GLY A 883 66.58 -0.72 0.83
C GLY A 883 66.44 -1.79 -0.27
N GLN A 884 65.29 -2.47 -0.37
CA GLN A 884 65.00 -3.46 -1.42
C GLN A 884 64.40 -2.77 -2.65
N HIS A 885 65.14 -1.81 -3.22
CA HIS A 885 64.66 -0.93 -4.30
C HIS A 885 64.11 -1.70 -5.51
N ILE A 886 64.69 -2.85 -5.88
CA ILE A 886 64.23 -3.64 -7.05
C ILE A 886 62.81 -4.17 -6.83
N LYS A 887 62.51 -4.67 -5.62
CA LYS A 887 61.14 -5.10 -5.29
C LYS A 887 60.20 -3.91 -5.23
N ALA A 888 60.63 -2.80 -4.62
CA ALA A 888 59.85 -1.58 -4.56
C ALA A 888 59.43 -1.11 -5.97
N TYR A 889 60.37 -1.08 -6.91
CA TYR A 889 60.13 -0.74 -8.30
C TYR A 889 59.07 -1.64 -8.95
N SER A 890 59.14 -2.96 -8.73
CA SER A 890 58.13 -3.88 -9.27
C SER A 890 56.72 -3.58 -8.77
N PHE A 891 56.55 -3.26 -7.48
CA PHE A 891 55.25 -2.94 -6.89
C PHE A 891 54.73 -1.58 -7.35
N TYR A 892 55.59 -0.56 -7.45
CA TYR A 892 55.19 0.74 -7.98
C TYR A 892 54.74 0.66 -9.45
N LEU A 893 55.38 -0.19 -10.27
CA LEU A 893 54.93 -0.41 -11.64
C LEU A 893 53.57 -1.11 -11.73
N ILE A 894 53.31 -2.12 -10.89
CA ILE A 894 52.00 -2.78 -10.83
C ILE A 894 50.91 -1.77 -10.44
N ALA A 895 51.17 -0.92 -9.44
CA ALA A 895 50.25 0.13 -9.02
C ALA A 895 49.96 1.13 -10.16
N LEU A 896 51.00 1.54 -10.90
CA LEU A 896 50.88 2.46 -12.03
C LEU A 896 50.05 1.85 -13.17
N ASP A 897 50.32 0.60 -13.55
CA ASP A 897 49.59 -0.11 -14.63
C ASP A 897 48.09 -0.26 -14.31
N ILE A 898 47.75 -0.61 -13.07
CA ILE A 898 46.34 -0.71 -12.63
C ILE A 898 45.66 0.65 -12.75
N ARG A 899 46.30 1.72 -12.25
CA ARG A 899 45.74 3.08 -12.30
C ARG A 899 45.58 3.58 -13.74
N GLN A 900 46.52 3.30 -14.64
CA GLN A 900 46.43 3.70 -16.05
C GLN A 900 45.26 3.04 -16.80
N LYS A 901 44.87 1.83 -16.41
CA LYS A 901 43.74 1.11 -17.03
C LYS A 901 42.36 1.61 -16.57
N ILE A 902 42.28 2.21 -15.39
CA ILE A 902 41.02 2.60 -14.74
C ILE A 902 40.78 4.10 -14.86
N LEU A 903 41.83 4.90 -14.69
CA LEU A 903 41.72 6.34 -14.53
C LEU A 903 41.93 7.09 -15.86
N PRO A 904 41.27 8.25 -16.03
CA PRO A 904 41.61 9.19 -17.09
C PRO A 904 43.10 9.57 -17.07
N PRO A 905 43.74 9.86 -18.23
CA PRO A 905 45.18 10.14 -18.31
C PRO A 905 45.67 11.34 -17.48
N ASP A 906 44.79 12.25 -17.13
CA ASP A 906 44.99 13.47 -16.35
C ASP A 906 44.59 13.31 -14.87
N HIS A 907 44.21 12.10 -14.43
CA HIS A 907 43.81 11.87 -13.05
C HIS A 907 44.99 12.00 -12.08
N PHE A 908 44.77 12.73 -10.98
CA PHE A 908 45.80 13.04 -9.97
C PHE A 908 46.55 11.82 -9.41
N ASP A 909 45.86 10.71 -9.10
CA ASP A 909 46.50 9.50 -8.57
C ASP A 909 47.60 8.90 -9.47
N LEU A 910 47.54 9.17 -10.79
CA LEU A 910 48.60 8.78 -11.71
C LEU A 910 49.89 9.57 -11.42
N ALA A 911 49.79 10.86 -11.06
CA ALA A 911 50.96 11.67 -10.72
C ALA A 911 51.71 11.10 -9.50
N GLY A 912 50.98 10.65 -8.48
CA GLY A 912 51.57 9.99 -7.31
C GLY A 912 52.30 8.68 -7.66
N SER A 913 51.71 7.86 -8.54
CA SER A 913 52.36 6.62 -9.03
C SER A 913 53.61 6.90 -9.85
N TYR A 914 53.53 7.85 -10.79
CA TYR A 914 54.70 8.28 -11.56
C TYR A 914 55.81 8.80 -10.65
N ALA A 915 55.48 9.62 -9.65
CA ALA A 915 56.45 10.13 -8.68
C ALA A 915 57.10 9.00 -7.87
N GLY A 916 56.33 8.00 -7.41
CA GLY A 916 56.86 6.85 -6.69
C GLY A 916 57.87 6.02 -7.51
N VAL A 917 57.54 5.77 -8.79
CA VAL A 917 58.47 5.09 -9.72
C VAL A 917 59.74 5.94 -9.95
N GLY A 918 59.59 7.26 -10.11
CA GLY A 918 60.73 8.16 -10.27
C GLY A 918 61.66 8.17 -9.05
N VAL A 919 61.11 8.23 -7.84
CA VAL A 919 61.88 8.23 -6.59
C VAL A 919 62.69 6.93 -6.42
N VAL A 920 62.06 5.77 -6.63
CA VAL A 920 62.78 4.49 -6.46
C VAL A 920 63.89 4.31 -7.52
N LEU A 921 63.66 4.75 -8.76
CA LEU A 921 64.69 4.75 -9.82
C LEU A 921 65.84 5.70 -9.47
N ASN A 922 65.54 6.84 -8.87
CA ASN A 922 66.56 7.74 -8.36
C ASN A 922 67.37 7.11 -7.22
N ASN A 923 66.73 6.39 -6.29
CA ASN A 923 67.44 5.65 -5.23
C ASN A 923 68.36 4.56 -5.80
N MET A 924 68.05 4.01 -6.99
CA MET A 924 68.92 3.12 -7.75
C MET A 924 70.03 3.83 -8.55
N ASN A 925 70.13 5.17 -8.49
CA ASN A 925 70.99 6.02 -9.32
C ASN A 925 70.69 5.95 -10.84
N MET A 926 69.45 5.61 -11.22
CA MET A 926 69.01 5.54 -12.63
C MET A 926 68.33 6.86 -13.05
N HIS A 927 69.06 7.97 -12.94
CA HIS A 927 68.49 9.33 -13.08
C HIS A 927 67.86 9.61 -14.46
N GLU A 928 68.48 9.13 -15.54
CA GLU A 928 67.97 9.34 -16.92
C GLU A 928 66.63 8.63 -17.15
N ILE A 929 66.42 7.49 -16.49
CA ILE A 929 65.19 6.71 -16.60
C ILE A 929 64.14 7.25 -15.63
N ALA A 930 64.54 7.83 -14.49
CA ALA A 930 63.63 8.46 -13.53
C ALA A 930 62.97 9.75 -14.06
N LEU A 931 63.70 10.54 -14.86
CA LEU A 931 63.28 11.86 -15.31
C LEU A 931 61.92 11.85 -16.05
N PRO A 932 61.67 10.99 -17.06
CA PRO A 932 60.38 10.94 -17.75
C PRO A 932 59.19 10.65 -16.83
N PHE A 933 59.37 9.86 -15.75
CA PHE A 933 58.30 9.59 -14.79
C PHE A 933 57.97 10.87 -14.01
N HIS A 934 58.97 11.61 -13.53
CA HIS A 934 58.73 12.89 -12.87
C HIS A 934 58.12 13.95 -13.81
N GLU A 935 58.50 13.98 -15.08
CA GLU A 935 57.91 14.89 -16.08
C GLU A 935 56.44 14.55 -16.37
N ASN A 936 56.07 13.26 -16.43
CA ASN A 936 54.68 12.84 -16.55
C ASN A 936 53.85 13.22 -15.31
N ALA A 937 54.41 13.03 -14.10
CA ALA A 937 53.78 13.49 -12.87
C ALA A 937 53.56 15.00 -12.88
N LEU A 938 54.58 15.76 -13.30
CA LEU A 938 54.52 17.21 -13.40
C LEU A 938 53.43 17.68 -14.38
N LYS A 939 53.35 17.08 -15.58
CA LYS A 939 52.36 17.42 -16.59
C LYS A 939 50.92 17.29 -16.08
N ILE A 940 50.64 16.23 -15.31
CA ILE A 940 49.34 16.03 -14.68
C ILE A 940 49.08 17.14 -13.66
N LEU A 941 50.03 17.40 -12.77
CA LEU A 941 49.89 18.40 -11.70
C LEU A 941 49.76 19.84 -12.21
N GLU A 942 50.41 20.18 -13.32
CA GLU A 942 50.28 21.50 -13.97
C GLU A 942 48.95 21.66 -14.71
N SER A 943 48.35 20.57 -15.20
CA SER A 943 47.07 20.62 -15.92
C SER A 943 45.86 20.82 -15.00
N THR A 944 45.99 20.55 -13.71
CA THR A 944 44.93 20.75 -12.70
C THR A 944 44.99 22.16 -12.12
N VAL A 945 44.06 23.04 -12.51
CA VAL A 945 44.01 24.45 -12.06
C VAL A 945 42.71 24.75 -11.28
N PRO A 946 42.78 25.37 -10.08
CA PRO A 946 44.00 25.71 -9.35
C PRO A 946 44.74 24.44 -8.89
N PRO A 947 46.07 24.50 -8.69
CA PRO A 947 46.82 23.36 -8.18
C PRO A 947 46.35 23.06 -6.75
N ASN A 948 45.47 22.06 -6.61
CA ASN A 948 44.88 21.67 -5.33
C ASN A 948 45.93 21.17 -4.32
N HIS A 949 47.13 20.82 -4.78
CA HIS A 949 48.17 20.17 -3.97
C HIS A 949 49.56 20.80 -4.20
N PRO A 950 49.79 22.03 -3.72
CA PRO A 950 51.04 22.77 -3.98
C PRO A 950 52.27 22.03 -3.45
N HIS A 951 52.15 21.26 -2.36
CA HIS A 951 53.25 20.46 -1.82
C HIS A 951 53.74 19.35 -2.79
N LEU A 952 52.82 18.61 -3.44
CA LEU A 952 53.21 17.56 -4.38
C LEU A 952 53.84 18.14 -5.65
N LEU A 953 53.33 19.28 -6.12
CA LEU A 953 53.93 20.03 -7.23
C LEU A 953 55.34 20.53 -6.88
N SER A 954 55.51 21.13 -5.70
CA SER A 954 56.81 21.59 -5.19
C SER A 954 57.82 20.44 -5.12
N SER A 955 57.46 19.33 -4.46
CA SER A 955 58.34 18.14 -4.35
C SER A 955 58.68 17.52 -5.71
N THR A 956 57.77 17.56 -6.69
CA THR A 956 58.04 17.08 -8.05
C THR A 956 59.07 17.97 -8.74
N TYR A 957 58.94 19.30 -8.66
CA TYR A 957 59.97 20.23 -9.15
C TYR A 957 61.32 20.01 -8.45
N ASN A 958 61.33 19.85 -7.13
CA ASN A 958 62.56 19.56 -6.39
C ASN A 958 63.21 18.25 -6.85
N ASN A 959 62.43 17.19 -7.09
CA ASN A 959 62.96 15.91 -7.56
C ASN A 959 63.54 16.03 -8.99
N ILE A 960 62.87 16.74 -9.90
CA ILE A 960 63.40 17.01 -11.25
C ILE A 960 64.69 17.85 -11.16
N GLY A 961 64.71 18.88 -10.29
CA GLY A 961 65.91 19.67 -10.02
C GLY A 961 67.07 18.83 -9.51
N ALA A 962 66.80 17.88 -8.62
CA ALA A 962 67.79 16.93 -8.12
C ALA A 962 68.31 16.00 -9.23
N MET A 963 67.46 15.57 -10.17
CA MET A 963 67.90 14.74 -11.31
C MET A 963 68.87 15.51 -12.20
N TYR A 964 68.51 16.73 -12.59
CA TYR A 964 69.37 17.58 -13.41
C TYR A 964 70.68 17.94 -12.69
N TYR A 965 70.64 18.16 -11.36
CA TYR A 965 71.84 18.36 -10.55
C TYR A 965 72.79 17.15 -10.62
N LYS A 966 72.27 15.94 -10.45
CA LYS A 966 73.05 14.69 -10.54
C LYS A 966 73.59 14.41 -11.93
N MET A 967 72.90 14.88 -12.98
CA MET A 967 73.38 14.82 -14.37
C MET A 967 74.37 15.93 -14.73
N GLY A 968 74.67 16.86 -13.81
CA GLY A 968 75.55 18.00 -14.06
C GLY A 968 74.94 19.15 -14.86
N ASN A 969 73.61 19.12 -15.13
CA ASN A 969 72.91 20.21 -15.80
C ASN A 969 72.44 21.26 -14.78
N TYR A 970 73.38 22.05 -14.27
CA TYR A 970 73.13 23.00 -13.19
C TYR A 970 72.14 24.10 -13.54
N SER A 971 72.10 24.57 -14.80
CA SER A 971 71.15 25.61 -15.23
C SER A 971 69.70 25.12 -15.20
N LYS A 972 69.42 23.90 -15.67
CA LYS A 972 68.09 23.31 -15.55
C LYS A 972 67.75 22.99 -14.10
N ALA A 973 68.70 22.48 -13.32
CA ALA A 973 68.51 22.21 -11.90
C ALA A 973 68.09 23.48 -11.13
N LEU A 974 68.76 24.62 -11.41
CA LEU A 974 68.42 25.91 -10.82
C LEU A 974 66.98 26.32 -11.15
N PHE A 975 66.59 26.24 -12.43
CA PHE A 975 65.23 26.59 -12.87
C PHE A 975 64.15 25.83 -12.10
N TYR A 976 64.32 24.51 -11.95
CA TYR A 976 63.35 23.70 -11.23
C TYR A 976 63.37 23.92 -9.71
N TYR A 977 64.54 24.11 -9.10
CA TYR A 977 64.62 24.48 -7.68
C TYR A 977 64.03 25.86 -7.39
N GLU A 978 64.11 26.82 -8.31
CA GLU A 978 63.47 28.14 -8.17
C GLU A 978 61.94 28.04 -8.23
N LYS A 979 61.40 27.13 -9.06
CA LYS A 979 59.96 26.83 -9.12
C LYS A 979 59.45 26.19 -7.82
N ASP A 980 60.17 25.18 -7.32
CA ASP A 980 59.92 24.59 -5.99
C ASP A 980 59.95 25.67 -4.89
N PHE A 981 61.00 26.49 -4.87
CA PHE A 981 61.16 27.55 -3.88
C PHE A 981 60.03 28.58 -3.92
N ALA A 982 59.57 28.99 -5.10
CA ALA A 982 58.47 29.94 -5.24
C ALA A 982 57.18 29.42 -4.57
N ILE A 983 56.82 28.16 -4.83
CA ILE A 983 55.63 27.51 -4.25
C ILE A 983 55.79 27.33 -2.74
N SER A 984 56.94 26.81 -2.31
CA SER A 984 57.25 26.61 -0.90
C SER A 984 57.21 27.93 -0.11
N LYS A 985 57.68 29.04 -0.69
CA LYS A 985 57.67 30.36 -0.04
C LYS A 985 56.27 30.94 0.13
N GLU A 986 55.36 30.66 -0.79
CA GLU A 986 53.97 31.12 -0.72
C GLU A 986 53.15 30.29 0.28
N THR A 987 53.45 28.99 0.39
CA THR A 987 52.63 28.04 1.16
C THR A 987 53.12 27.77 2.58
N LEU A 988 54.42 27.92 2.86
CA LEU A 988 55.00 27.57 4.15
C LEU A 988 55.27 28.79 5.03
N PRO A 989 55.19 28.66 6.38
CA PRO A 989 55.62 29.72 7.29
C PRO A 989 57.09 30.12 7.07
N PRO A 990 57.47 31.39 7.33
CA PRO A 990 58.81 31.92 6.99
C PRO A 990 60.02 31.15 7.56
N ASN A 991 59.85 30.41 8.66
CA ASN A 991 60.90 29.63 9.31
C ASN A 991 60.72 28.10 9.12
N HIS A 992 59.92 27.65 8.16
CA HIS A 992 59.72 26.23 7.91
C HIS A 992 61.04 25.56 7.44
N PRO A 993 61.42 24.39 7.98
CA PRO A 993 62.66 23.69 7.59
C PRO A 993 62.81 23.43 6.08
N ASP A 994 61.73 23.19 5.36
CA ASP A 994 61.77 22.92 3.91
C ASP A 994 62.23 24.14 3.10
N LEU A 995 61.91 25.36 3.53
CA LEU A 995 62.48 26.57 2.91
C LEU A 995 64.00 26.58 3.01
N ALA A 996 64.55 26.09 4.13
CA ALA A 996 65.98 25.97 4.29
C ALA A 996 66.60 24.87 3.42
N VAL A 997 65.84 23.84 3.07
CA VAL A 997 66.26 22.81 2.11
C VAL A 997 66.34 23.42 0.71
N SER A 998 65.31 24.14 0.26
CA SER A 998 65.33 24.81 -1.05
C SER A 998 66.47 25.83 -1.16
N TYR A 999 66.70 26.65 -0.12
CA TYR A 999 67.89 27.53 -0.07
C TYR A 999 69.20 26.75 -0.10
N SER A 1000 69.28 25.59 0.57
CA SER A 1000 70.48 24.75 0.53
C SER A 1000 70.72 24.17 -0.86
N ASN A 1001 69.67 23.72 -1.55
CA ASN A 1001 69.75 23.14 -2.89
C ASN A 1001 70.18 24.20 -3.91
N ILE A 1002 69.55 25.38 -3.90
CA ILE A 1002 69.93 26.51 -4.75
C ILE A 1002 71.37 26.96 -4.44
N GLY A 1003 71.76 27.01 -3.16
CA GLY A 1003 73.12 27.35 -2.76
C GLY A 1003 74.16 26.36 -3.29
N ASN A 1004 73.85 25.06 -3.28
CA ASN A 1004 74.73 24.03 -3.87
C ASN A 1004 74.87 24.24 -5.39
N ILE A 1005 73.79 24.60 -6.09
CA ILE A 1005 73.86 24.91 -7.53
C ILE A 1005 74.80 26.10 -7.79
N TYR A 1006 74.62 27.19 -7.05
CA TYR A 1006 75.50 28.36 -7.20
C TYR A 1006 76.95 28.03 -6.86
N TYR A 1007 77.20 27.10 -5.92
CA TYR A 1007 78.55 26.62 -5.62
C TYR A 1007 79.16 25.87 -6.81
N GLU A 1008 78.44 24.93 -7.43
CA GLU A 1008 78.92 24.19 -8.62
C GLU A 1008 79.06 25.08 -9.87
N MET A 1009 78.34 26.21 -9.92
CA MET A 1009 78.46 27.22 -10.98
C MET A 1009 79.54 28.27 -10.71
N ASP A 1010 80.35 28.10 -9.66
CA ASP A 1010 81.38 29.06 -9.20
C ASP A 1010 80.84 30.46 -8.78
N GLU A 1011 79.52 30.60 -8.58
CA GLU A 1011 78.86 31.81 -8.10
C GLU A 1011 78.85 31.88 -6.56
N TYR A 1012 80.05 31.83 -5.97
CA TYR A 1012 80.21 31.64 -4.52
C TYR A 1012 79.53 32.70 -3.64
N SER A 1013 79.37 33.95 -4.11
CA SER A 1013 78.68 35.01 -3.37
C SER A 1013 77.18 34.72 -3.19
N LYS A 1014 76.52 34.20 -4.23
CA LYS A 1014 75.11 33.79 -4.17
C LYS A 1014 74.95 32.49 -3.36
N ALA A 1015 75.89 31.55 -3.52
CA ALA A 1015 75.94 30.32 -2.72
C ALA A 1015 76.01 30.63 -1.22
N LEU A 1016 76.89 31.58 -0.84
CA LEU A 1016 77.04 32.03 0.54
C LEU A 1016 75.72 32.60 1.09
N SER A 1017 75.10 33.54 0.37
CA SER A 1017 73.83 34.14 0.79
C SER A 1017 72.72 33.11 1.00
N CYS A 1018 72.63 32.10 0.12
CA CYS A 1018 71.64 31.04 0.23
C CYS A 1018 71.92 30.13 1.44
N HIS A 1019 73.16 29.69 1.64
CA HIS A 1019 73.52 28.83 2.76
C HIS A 1019 73.42 29.53 4.13
N GLU A 1020 73.69 30.84 4.21
CA GLU A 1020 73.50 31.62 5.43
C GLU A 1020 72.02 31.71 5.82
N LYS A 1021 71.14 32.00 4.85
CA LYS A 1021 69.68 31.99 5.07
C LYS A 1021 69.17 30.60 5.48
N ALA A 1022 69.65 29.55 4.83
CA ALA A 1022 69.30 28.18 5.21
C ALA A 1022 69.71 27.85 6.64
N LEU A 1023 70.91 28.29 7.06
CA LEU A 1023 71.38 28.09 8.43
C LEU A 1023 70.55 28.90 9.45
N GLU A 1024 70.19 30.15 9.13
CA GLU A 1024 69.36 30.99 10.00
C GLU A 1024 68.00 30.34 10.27
N ILE A 1025 67.33 29.87 9.23
CA ILE A 1025 66.03 29.18 9.34
C ILE A 1025 66.18 27.91 10.19
N LYS A 1026 67.17 27.06 9.88
CA LYS A 1026 67.40 25.81 10.63
C LYS A 1026 67.72 26.04 12.11
N LYS A 1027 68.46 27.11 12.45
CA LYS A 1027 68.74 27.46 13.86
C LYS A 1027 67.50 27.83 14.66
N LYS A 1028 66.53 28.49 14.01
CA LYS A 1028 65.25 28.84 14.65
C LYS A 1028 64.30 27.64 14.74
N ALA A 1029 64.36 26.73 13.76
CA ALA A 1029 63.41 25.62 13.65
C ALA A 1029 63.85 24.31 14.33
N LEU A 1030 65.16 24.09 14.53
CA LEU A 1030 65.70 22.80 14.96
C LEU A 1030 66.50 22.91 16.28
N PRO A 1031 66.56 21.82 17.08
CA PRO A 1031 67.40 21.79 18.28
C PRO A 1031 68.90 22.02 17.97
N PRO A 1032 69.69 22.58 18.90
CA PRO A 1032 71.09 22.98 18.65
C PRO A 1032 72.02 21.89 18.11
N ASN A 1033 71.76 20.61 18.41
CA ASN A 1033 72.58 19.47 17.98
C ASN A 1033 71.97 18.66 16.83
N HIS A 1034 70.98 19.20 16.12
CA HIS A 1034 70.33 18.48 15.03
C HIS A 1034 71.30 18.27 13.83
N PRO A 1035 71.41 17.06 13.24
CA PRO A 1035 72.31 16.76 12.13
C PRO A 1035 72.24 17.72 10.93
N ALA A 1036 71.06 18.25 10.64
CA ALA A 1036 70.86 19.20 9.54
C ALA A 1036 71.65 20.52 9.73
N LEU A 1037 71.94 20.93 10.97
CA LEU A 1037 72.80 22.09 11.27
C LEU A 1037 74.26 21.78 10.90
N SER A 1038 74.73 20.56 11.19
CA SER A 1038 76.07 20.10 10.80
C SER A 1038 76.28 20.20 9.28
N LYS A 1039 75.32 19.71 8.48
CA LYS A 1039 75.38 19.80 7.01
C LYS A 1039 75.40 21.25 6.50
N SER A 1040 74.62 22.15 7.12
CA SER A 1040 74.62 23.57 6.74
C SER A 1040 75.95 24.26 7.06
N TYR A 1041 76.55 23.97 8.21
CA TYR A 1041 77.89 24.47 8.53
C TYR A 1041 78.95 23.92 7.57
N ARG A 1042 78.86 22.64 7.18
CA ARG A 1042 79.74 22.06 6.16
C ARG A 1042 79.66 22.81 4.85
N ASN A 1043 78.45 23.11 4.37
CA ASN A 1043 78.26 23.80 3.10
C ASN A 1043 78.84 25.22 3.13
N LEU A 1044 78.68 25.96 4.24
CA LEU A 1044 79.37 27.24 4.43
C LEU A 1044 80.89 27.08 4.44
N GLY A 1045 81.42 26.05 5.12
CA GLY A 1045 82.84 25.73 5.11
C GLY A 1045 83.38 25.48 3.69
N LEU A 1046 82.62 24.78 2.84
CA LEU A 1046 82.97 24.52 1.44
C LEU A 1046 83.07 25.82 0.63
N VAL A 1047 82.08 26.73 0.77
CA VAL A 1047 82.10 28.03 0.08
C VAL A 1047 83.28 28.91 0.54
N TYR A 1048 83.53 28.97 1.86
CA TYR A 1048 84.66 29.74 2.40
C TYR A 1048 86.02 29.16 1.99
N ALA A 1049 86.12 27.83 1.85
CA ALA A 1049 87.35 27.19 1.36
C ALA A 1049 87.59 27.51 -0.12
N ALA A 1050 86.55 27.48 -0.96
CA ALA A 1050 86.65 27.80 -2.39
C ALA A 1050 86.97 29.28 -2.66
N THR A 1051 86.54 30.19 -1.77
CA THR A 1051 86.82 31.63 -1.84
C THR A 1051 88.17 32.02 -1.19
N GLY A 1052 88.96 31.06 -0.70
CA GLY A 1052 90.29 31.29 -0.14
C GLY A 1052 90.32 31.73 1.34
N TYR A 1053 89.17 31.85 2.01
CA TYR A 1053 89.08 32.19 3.43
C TYR A 1053 89.22 30.96 4.32
N HIS A 1054 90.37 30.29 4.25
CA HIS A 1054 90.61 28.99 4.90
C HIS A 1054 90.41 29.00 6.43
N SER A 1055 90.70 30.12 7.11
CA SER A 1055 90.49 30.26 8.55
C SER A 1055 89.01 30.22 8.96
N LYS A 1056 88.13 30.87 8.20
CA LYS A 1056 86.67 30.79 8.39
C LYS A 1056 86.14 29.42 8.02
N ALA A 1057 86.65 28.82 6.93
CA ALA A 1057 86.27 27.47 6.51
C ALA A 1057 86.55 26.44 7.62
N LEU A 1058 87.73 26.53 8.24
CA LEU A 1058 88.14 25.69 9.36
C LEU A 1058 87.15 25.79 10.54
N GLN A 1059 86.77 27.01 10.95
CA GLN A 1059 85.81 27.22 12.03
C GLN A 1059 84.46 26.54 11.74
N PHE A 1060 83.96 26.67 10.52
CA PHE A 1060 82.70 26.04 10.13
C PHE A 1060 82.78 24.51 10.07
N TYR A 1061 83.90 23.94 9.59
CA TYR A 1061 84.08 22.50 9.61
C TYR A 1061 84.20 21.93 11.04
N GLU A 1062 84.85 22.64 11.96
CA GLU A 1062 84.92 22.24 13.37
C GLU A 1062 83.54 22.27 14.04
N GLN A 1063 82.72 23.29 13.74
CA GLN A 1063 81.32 23.34 14.19
C GLN A 1063 80.48 22.20 13.60
N ALA A 1064 80.64 21.90 12.31
CA ALA A 1064 79.96 20.78 11.67
C ALA A 1064 80.33 19.44 12.32
N LEU A 1065 81.62 19.19 12.57
CA LEU A 1065 82.11 17.97 13.20
C LEU A 1065 81.58 17.81 14.63
N ASN A 1066 81.60 18.88 15.43
CA ASN A 1066 81.11 18.82 16.82
C ASN A 1066 79.64 18.39 16.89
N ILE A 1067 78.77 18.97 16.05
CA ILE A 1067 77.36 18.60 15.99
C ILE A 1067 77.18 17.16 15.47
N ALA A 1068 77.96 16.77 14.46
CA ALA A 1068 77.90 15.43 13.90
C ALA A 1068 78.31 14.35 14.91
N GLN A 1069 79.31 14.60 15.75
CA GLN A 1069 79.78 13.64 16.77
C GLN A 1069 78.73 13.37 17.85
N HIS A 1070 77.87 14.34 18.15
CA HIS A 1070 76.78 14.18 19.12
C HIS A 1070 75.57 13.43 18.53
N SER A 1071 75.46 13.35 17.21
CA SER A 1071 74.25 12.90 16.53
C SER A 1071 74.43 11.67 15.62
N LEU A 1072 75.66 11.29 15.30
CA LEU A 1072 75.99 10.17 14.42
C LEU A 1072 76.85 9.12 15.14
N PRO A 1073 76.71 7.83 14.82
CA PRO A 1073 77.58 6.77 15.34
C PRO A 1073 79.06 7.04 15.03
N ALA A 1074 79.97 6.58 15.90
CA ALA A 1074 81.41 6.84 15.77
C ALA A 1074 82.03 6.42 14.42
N ASN A 1075 81.42 5.46 13.73
CA ASN A 1075 81.87 4.94 12.43
C ASN A 1075 81.18 5.58 11.22
N HIS A 1076 80.38 6.64 11.42
CA HIS A 1076 79.62 7.25 10.33
C HIS A 1076 80.57 7.95 9.31
N PRO A 1077 80.39 7.72 7.99
CA PRO A 1077 81.28 8.27 6.94
C PRO A 1077 81.48 9.79 7.00
N ASP A 1078 80.41 10.54 7.29
CA ASP A 1078 80.46 12.01 7.41
C ASP A 1078 81.50 12.51 8.42
N LEU A 1079 81.74 11.79 9.52
CA LEU A 1079 82.75 12.16 10.51
C LEU A 1079 84.17 12.17 9.91
N ASN A 1080 84.44 11.24 8.99
CA ASN A 1080 85.72 11.17 8.29
C ASN A 1080 85.83 12.29 7.23
N ILE A 1081 84.74 12.59 6.52
CA ILE A 1081 84.69 13.70 5.55
C ILE A 1081 85.00 15.04 6.25
N TYR A 1082 84.37 15.30 7.40
CA TYR A 1082 84.65 16.52 8.17
C TYR A 1082 86.11 16.61 8.63
N LYS A 1083 86.67 15.51 9.14
CA LYS A 1083 88.09 15.45 9.53
C LYS A 1083 89.03 15.71 8.35
N GLN A 1084 88.72 15.17 7.16
CA GLN A 1084 89.48 15.42 5.94
C GLN A 1084 89.41 16.91 5.55
N HIS A 1085 88.22 17.51 5.52
CA HIS A 1085 88.04 18.93 5.22
C HIS A 1085 88.80 19.83 6.21
N ILE A 1086 88.77 19.50 7.51
CA ILE A 1086 89.53 20.19 8.57
C ILE A 1086 91.05 20.10 8.30
N ASN A 1087 91.56 18.91 7.97
CA ASN A 1087 92.98 18.72 7.71
C ASN A 1087 93.46 19.51 6.48
N ILE A 1088 92.66 19.53 5.40
CA ILE A 1088 92.95 20.31 4.20
C ILE A 1088 92.93 21.81 4.52
N ALA A 1089 91.89 22.28 5.23
CA ALA A 1089 91.78 23.69 5.63
C ALA A 1089 92.96 24.12 6.52
N ARG A 1090 93.38 23.30 7.49
CA ARG A 1090 94.56 23.57 8.34
C ARG A 1090 95.85 23.67 7.53
N LYS A 1091 96.04 22.80 6.54
CA LYS A 1091 97.22 22.83 5.67
C LYS A 1091 97.28 24.13 4.84
N ASN A 1092 96.14 24.66 4.43
CA ASN A 1092 96.07 25.89 3.62
C ASN A 1092 95.99 27.17 4.47
N CYS A 1093 95.81 27.08 5.79
CA CYS A 1093 95.91 28.20 6.72
C CYS A 1093 97.36 28.50 7.15
N ASN A 1094 98.22 27.48 7.12
CA ASN A 1094 99.65 27.57 7.37
C ASN A 1094 100.39 27.86 6.07
#